data_AF-W7B677-F1
#
_entry.id   AF-W7B677-F1
#
_cell.length_a   1.000
_cell.length_b   1.000
_cell.length_c   1.000
_cell.angle_alpha   90.00
_cell.angle_beta   90.00
_cell.angle_gamma   90.00
#
_symmetry.space_group_name_H-M   'P 1'
#
loop_
_entity.id
_entity.type
_entity.pdbx_description
1 polymer ?
#
loop_
_entity_poly.entity_id
_entity_poly.type
_entity_poly.pdbx_seq_one_letter_code
_entity_poly.pdbx_strand_id
1 'polypeptide(L)'
;MGKFGSLVIKNQKVKDLTGLENLRNITGLQLTNTDVADITPLSNLTMLKDVTLTYNKITDISPLRKLVHIKNLQLQGNAIHELSALSNLPNLANVNLYSNQITNITPLSSLGKVASLDLGLNRIQNIDALASCKNLKSLQLNSNVIDDIAPLQSLPSLTILGLFSNGITDISLVGKLATLTSLDFSRNQVSDVSALKGLKNLNYLKANANHIKNADVMATFSGLTYLNLADNQLKEVSALQYLMKLQDLNLAGNQILNLAPLKNLVNLTAFSAINQRVEAPLNTLGEGATFRLKDRNETMPYVSTTSAYYIDRDELFWQEAGSNKLAWQNEKGDFSGQYLQNVRELKSVFLDDFMIGDKYITGVYSNPNIVKMSVQVNQKIYYGGDVINHKIRFYIEGKITKLADEVIVKTYNKNSEVMSSSTVKISEIPKDHAKWDKSNILFMGDSITTGLRANIAYPSIVAKKLRLPTIQNGGISGASIAPNNRATASILTQLETMDVSTITHVVIFGGTNDFYYNTPLGTEDSVDKKTFYGALNTLALKLKAQNKKMYFITPMWRSRQSANDNKNADSYPNDLGIYLKDYGTAIKNIAHKYNAPYLDLYNEKSMYEHLLPDGIHPNDEGQYFIGGEIAKWMSDSTLDRVYFLWIVKKGSFK
;
A
#
# COMPACT_ATOMS: atom_id res chain seq x y z
N MET A 1 22.71 22.74 -68.12
CA MET A 1 23.45 21.48 -67.82
C MET A 1 23.60 21.43 -66.30
N GLY A 2 23.23 20.42 -65.52
CA GLY A 2 22.68 19.08 -65.78
C GLY A 2 21.73 18.63 -64.67
N LYS A 3 21.25 17.38 -64.77
CA LYS A 3 20.32 16.72 -63.84
C LYS A 3 20.88 16.68 -62.41
N PHE A 4 20.56 17.65 -61.55
CA PHE A 4 20.73 17.50 -60.10
C PHE A 4 19.45 16.86 -59.54
N GLY A 5 19.45 15.53 -59.38
CA GLY A 5 18.33 14.83 -58.74
C GLY A 5 18.20 15.19 -57.27
N SER A 6 19.32 15.49 -56.60
CA SER A 6 19.37 15.88 -55.20
C SER A 6 20.57 16.78 -54.89
N LEU A 7 20.43 17.62 -53.86
CA LEU A 7 21.52 18.40 -53.24
C LEU A 7 21.76 17.90 -51.81
N VAL A 8 23.02 17.68 -51.43
CA VAL A 8 23.38 17.17 -50.10
C VAL A 8 24.49 18.01 -49.49
N ILE A 9 24.24 18.54 -48.29
CA ILE A 9 25.19 19.29 -47.46
C ILE A 9 25.10 18.75 -46.04
N LYS A 10 26.24 18.30 -45.48
CA LYS A 10 26.31 17.70 -44.14
C LYS A 10 27.51 18.20 -43.37
N ASN A 11 27.33 18.47 -42.08
CA ASN A 11 28.42 18.84 -41.15
C ASN A 11 29.22 20.06 -41.63
N GLN A 12 28.53 21.04 -42.19
CA GLN A 12 29.10 22.30 -42.67
C GLN A 12 28.40 23.46 -41.97
N LYS A 13 29.13 24.52 -41.64
CA LYS A 13 28.57 25.74 -41.02
C LYS A 13 27.84 26.64 -42.02
N VAL A 14 27.02 26.04 -42.88
CA VAL A 14 26.16 26.78 -43.81
C VAL A 14 25.05 27.45 -43.01
N LYS A 15 24.88 28.75 -43.22
CA LYS A 15 23.84 29.59 -42.60
C LYS A 15 22.91 30.20 -43.63
N ASP A 16 23.49 30.66 -44.74
CA ASP A 16 22.81 31.33 -45.83
C ASP A 16 22.60 30.34 -46.99
N LEU A 17 21.36 30.25 -47.44
CA LEU A 17 20.94 29.41 -48.57
C LEU A 17 20.67 30.23 -49.84
N THR A 18 21.03 31.51 -49.86
CA THR A 18 20.87 32.38 -51.03
C THR A 18 21.52 31.74 -52.27
N GLY A 19 20.80 31.78 -53.39
CA GLY A 19 21.18 31.15 -54.65
C GLY A 19 20.56 29.77 -54.84
N LEU A 20 20.13 29.08 -53.76
CA LEU A 20 19.52 27.75 -53.84
C LEU A 20 18.14 27.80 -54.52
N GLU A 21 17.44 28.94 -54.47
CA GLU A 21 16.18 29.19 -55.18
C GLU A 21 16.28 29.04 -56.71
N ASN A 22 17.50 29.05 -57.27
CA ASN A 22 17.75 28.85 -58.70
C ASN A 22 17.75 27.37 -59.12
N LEU A 23 17.81 26.43 -58.17
CA LEU A 23 17.87 24.99 -58.41
C LEU A 23 16.48 24.36 -58.62
N ARG A 24 15.64 24.97 -59.47
CA ARG A 24 14.19 24.67 -59.59
C ARG A 24 13.81 23.22 -59.93
N ASN A 25 14.75 22.44 -60.47
CA ASN A 25 14.51 21.06 -60.91
C ASN A 25 14.97 19.99 -59.90
N ILE A 26 15.47 20.38 -58.73
CA ILE A 26 15.90 19.39 -57.71
C ILE A 26 14.69 18.66 -57.13
N THR A 27 14.84 17.35 -56.95
CA THR A 27 13.81 16.50 -56.34
C THR A 27 14.14 16.07 -54.92
N GLY A 28 15.41 16.20 -54.52
CA GLY A 28 15.87 15.92 -53.17
C GLY A 28 16.73 17.05 -52.59
N LEU A 29 16.60 17.30 -51.29
CA LEU A 29 17.43 18.23 -50.55
C LEU A 29 17.79 17.62 -49.19
N GLN A 30 19.08 17.62 -48.86
CA GLN A 30 19.56 17.21 -47.55
C GLN A 30 20.50 18.27 -46.97
N LEU A 31 20.09 18.89 -45.86
CA LEU A 31 20.87 19.77 -45.01
C LEU A 31 20.88 19.19 -43.60
N THR A 32 21.98 18.55 -43.21
CA THR A 32 22.10 17.89 -41.90
C THR A 32 23.25 18.47 -41.09
N ASN A 33 22.99 18.82 -39.83
CA ASN A 33 23.99 19.37 -38.92
C ASN A 33 24.68 20.59 -39.55
N THR A 34 23.86 21.57 -39.93
CA THR A 34 24.29 22.88 -40.41
C THR A 34 23.76 23.96 -39.48
N ASP A 35 24.10 25.22 -39.73
CA ASP A 35 23.63 26.36 -38.93
C ASP A 35 22.44 27.09 -39.60
N VAL A 36 21.77 26.45 -40.58
CA VAL A 36 20.65 27.04 -41.32
C VAL A 36 19.48 27.32 -40.39
N ALA A 37 18.98 28.56 -40.42
CA ALA A 37 17.77 28.98 -39.71
C ALA A 37 16.68 29.41 -40.69
N ASP A 38 17.06 30.12 -41.76
CA ASP A 38 16.15 30.60 -42.79
C ASP A 38 16.11 29.64 -43.99
N ILE A 39 14.93 29.09 -44.26
CA ILE A 39 14.67 28.22 -45.41
C ILE A 39 13.78 28.88 -46.47
N THR A 40 13.64 30.20 -46.43
CA THR A 40 12.91 30.99 -47.44
C THR A 40 13.36 30.69 -48.87
N PRO A 41 14.67 30.51 -49.18
CA PRO A 41 15.12 30.13 -50.53
C PRO A 41 14.51 28.82 -51.08
N LEU A 42 13.92 27.98 -50.22
CA LEU A 42 13.27 26.73 -50.66
C LEU A 42 11.87 26.95 -51.26
N SER A 43 11.26 28.12 -51.09
CA SER A 43 9.82 28.32 -51.30
C SER A 43 9.30 28.02 -52.72
N ASN A 44 10.19 28.06 -53.71
CA ASN A 44 9.87 27.88 -55.13
C ASN A 44 10.44 26.58 -55.72
N LEU A 45 11.01 25.69 -54.89
CA LEU A 45 11.58 24.42 -55.33
C LEU A 45 10.49 23.33 -55.40
N THR A 46 9.45 23.60 -56.18
CA THR A 46 8.19 22.84 -56.18
C THR A 46 8.34 21.37 -56.59
N MET A 47 9.46 21.00 -57.20
CA MET A 47 9.76 19.61 -57.61
C MET A 47 10.29 18.73 -56.48
N LEU A 48 10.53 19.29 -55.28
CA LEU A 48 11.01 18.55 -54.11
C LEU A 48 10.05 17.43 -53.69
N LYS A 49 10.62 16.25 -53.45
CA LYS A 49 9.96 15.02 -52.99
C LYS A 49 10.55 14.52 -51.68
N ASP A 50 11.88 14.63 -51.54
CA ASP A 50 12.64 14.17 -50.39
C ASP A 50 13.37 15.34 -49.74
N VAL A 51 12.93 15.75 -48.55
CA VAL A 51 13.46 16.93 -47.85
C VAL A 51 13.95 16.52 -46.47
N THR A 52 15.26 16.65 -46.25
CA THR A 52 15.93 16.39 -44.98
C THR A 52 16.60 17.67 -44.49
N LEU A 53 16.14 18.21 -43.38
CA LEU A 53 16.58 19.47 -42.80
C LEU A 53 16.85 19.26 -41.29
N THR A 54 17.75 18.34 -40.95
CA THR A 54 17.92 17.81 -39.59
C THR A 54 19.08 18.45 -38.82
N TYR A 55 18.91 18.63 -37.51
CA TYR A 55 19.91 19.21 -36.61
C TYR A 55 20.39 20.59 -37.10
N ASN A 56 19.44 21.47 -37.42
CA ASN A 56 19.70 22.86 -37.81
C ASN A 56 19.08 23.81 -36.77
N LYS A 57 18.85 25.08 -37.16
CA LYS A 57 18.29 26.13 -36.29
C LYS A 57 16.94 26.63 -36.80
N ILE A 58 16.20 25.77 -37.50
CA ILE A 58 14.94 26.13 -38.16
C ILE A 58 13.85 26.30 -37.10
N THR A 59 13.13 27.42 -37.18
CA THR A 59 11.95 27.70 -36.35
C THR A 59 10.69 27.84 -37.22
N ASP A 60 10.81 28.45 -38.40
CA ASP A 60 9.73 28.66 -39.36
C ASP A 60 9.82 27.68 -40.53
N ILE A 61 8.73 26.93 -40.76
CA ILE A 61 8.58 26.04 -41.91
C ILE A 61 7.55 26.55 -42.93
N SER A 62 7.05 27.78 -42.79
CA SER A 62 6.13 28.43 -43.74
C SER A 62 6.62 28.45 -45.20
N PRO A 63 7.93 28.45 -45.52
CA PRO A 63 8.40 28.34 -46.90
C PRO A 63 8.04 27.00 -47.56
N LEU A 64 7.80 25.94 -46.79
CA LEU A 64 7.47 24.62 -47.33
C LEU A 64 6.03 24.53 -47.88
N ARG A 65 5.14 25.48 -47.55
CA ARG A 65 3.68 25.37 -47.80
C ARG A 65 3.27 25.10 -49.26
N LYS A 66 4.09 25.47 -50.23
CA LYS A 66 3.82 25.30 -51.68
C LYS A 66 4.41 24.02 -52.27
N LEU A 67 5.18 23.26 -51.49
CA LEU A 67 5.97 22.13 -51.95
C LEU A 67 5.16 20.83 -51.92
N VAL A 68 4.02 20.83 -52.62
CA VAL A 68 2.98 19.78 -52.54
C VAL A 68 3.42 18.37 -53.00
N HIS A 69 4.60 18.25 -53.60
CA HIS A 69 5.18 16.97 -54.04
C HIS A 69 6.05 16.29 -52.99
N ILE A 70 6.29 16.91 -51.82
CA ILE A 70 7.04 16.29 -50.73
C ILE A 70 6.31 15.04 -50.24
N LYS A 71 7.06 13.93 -50.17
CA LYS A 71 6.62 12.65 -49.63
C LYS A 71 7.36 12.30 -48.34
N ASN A 72 8.66 12.62 -48.28
CA ASN A 72 9.52 12.33 -47.14
C ASN A 72 10.05 13.64 -46.58
N LEU A 73 9.70 13.93 -45.32
CA LEU A 73 10.08 15.16 -44.63
C LEU A 73 10.75 14.82 -43.30
N GLN A 74 12.02 15.19 -43.15
CA GLN A 74 12.83 14.93 -41.97
C GLN A 74 13.29 16.28 -41.38
N LEU A 75 12.80 16.62 -40.19
CA LEU A 75 12.98 17.93 -39.52
C LEU A 75 13.46 17.76 -38.07
N GLN A 76 14.11 16.63 -37.75
CA GLN A 76 14.58 16.32 -36.40
C GLN A 76 15.55 17.37 -35.85
N GLY A 77 15.50 17.63 -34.55
CA GLY A 77 16.53 18.43 -33.86
C GLY A 77 16.56 19.89 -34.30
N ASN A 78 15.39 20.51 -34.45
CA ASN A 78 15.24 21.94 -34.74
C ASN A 78 14.49 22.64 -33.58
N ALA A 79 14.02 23.86 -33.80
CA ALA A 79 13.23 24.63 -32.83
C ALA A 79 11.83 24.96 -33.38
N ILE A 80 11.24 24.03 -34.13
CA ILE A 80 9.93 24.19 -34.75
C ILE A 80 8.84 24.10 -33.67
N HIS A 81 7.89 25.01 -33.71
CA HIS A 81 6.74 25.05 -32.80
C HIS A 81 5.40 25.12 -33.56
N GLU A 82 5.39 25.69 -34.78
CA GLU A 82 4.20 25.81 -35.63
C GLU A 82 4.24 24.85 -36.83
N LEU A 83 3.13 24.14 -37.06
CA LEU A 83 3.00 23.13 -38.11
C LEU A 83 2.04 23.52 -39.25
N SER A 84 1.55 24.76 -39.27
CA SER A 84 0.52 25.22 -40.22
C SER A 84 0.90 24.97 -41.69
N ALA A 85 2.19 25.07 -42.04
CA ALA A 85 2.68 24.80 -43.39
C ALA A 85 2.40 23.37 -43.87
N LEU A 86 2.40 22.38 -42.96
CA LEU A 86 2.21 20.97 -43.29
C LEU A 86 0.79 20.66 -43.74
N SER A 87 -0.19 21.47 -43.33
CA SER A 87 -1.60 21.26 -43.72
C SER A 87 -1.82 21.28 -45.24
N ASN A 88 -0.91 21.92 -45.98
CA ASN A 88 -0.94 22.06 -47.44
C ASN A 88 -0.12 20.98 -48.18
N LEU A 89 0.40 19.97 -47.48
CA LEU A 89 1.28 18.93 -48.03
C LEU A 89 0.58 17.56 -48.06
N PRO A 90 -0.43 17.35 -48.92
CA PRO A 90 -1.31 16.17 -48.87
C PRO A 90 -0.65 14.84 -49.27
N ASN A 91 0.60 14.89 -49.76
CA ASN A 91 1.34 13.72 -50.23
C ASN A 91 2.40 13.22 -49.25
N LEU A 92 2.48 13.80 -48.05
CA LEU A 92 3.38 13.33 -47.00
C LEU A 92 3.07 11.87 -46.63
N ALA A 93 4.11 11.05 -46.66
CA ALA A 93 4.07 9.63 -46.33
C ALA A 93 4.93 9.35 -45.08
N ASN A 94 6.11 9.97 -44.99
CA ASN A 94 7.02 9.81 -43.86
C ASN A 94 7.42 11.18 -43.32
N VAL A 95 7.05 11.45 -42.06
CA VAL A 95 7.30 12.73 -41.40
C VAL A 95 8.04 12.47 -40.09
N ASN A 96 9.20 13.10 -39.90
CA ASN A 96 9.90 13.06 -38.63
C ASN A 96 10.13 14.48 -38.10
N LEU A 97 9.53 14.75 -36.95
CA LEU A 97 9.53 16.01 -36.20
C LEU A 97 10.11 15.82 -34.79
N TYR A 98 10.85 14.73 -34.57
CA TYR A 98 11.50 14.41 -33.31
C TYR A 98 12.37 15.56 -32.78
N SER A 99 12.37 15.78 -31.47
CA SER A 99 13.20 16.80 -30.79
C SER A 99 12.96 18.21 -31.37
N ASN A 100 11.73 18.71 -31.20
CA ASN A 100 11.34 20.07 -31.54
C ASN A 100 10.63 20.72 -30.33
N GLN A 101 9.87 21.80 -30.54
CA GLN A 101 9.14 22.53 -29.49
C GLN A 101 7.63 22.55 -29.77
N ILE A 102 7.12 21.49 -30.40
CA ILE A 102 5.73 21.41 -30.86
C ILE A 102 4.81 21.16 -29.66
N THR A 103 3.72 21.92 -29.59
CA THR A 103 2.62 21.72 -28.64
C THR A 103 1.30 21.42 -29.37
N ASN A 104 1.07 22.04 -30.52
CA ASN A 104 -0.16 21.92 -31.30
C ASN A 104 0.07 21.14 -32.59
N ILE A 105 -0.59 19.99 -32.71
CA ILE A 105 -0.55 19.14 -33.91
C ILE A 105 -1.82 19.17 -34.76
N THR A 106 -2.76 20.08 -34.50
CA THR A 106 -3.99 20.27 -35.30
C THR A 106 -3.73 20.31 -36.81
N PRO A 107 -2.68 20.99 -37.32
CA PRO A 107 -2.38 21.00 -38.75
C PRO A 107 -2.10 19.63 -39.38
N LEU A 108 -1.77 18.61 -38.59
CA LEU A 108 -1.53 17.25 -39.07
C LEU A 108 -2.83 16.51 -39.47
N SER A 109 -4.00 17.04 -39.08
CA SER A 109 -5.30 16.42 -39.36
C SER A 109 -5.61 16.26 -40.86
N SER A 110 -4.95 17.02 -41.74
CA SER A 110 -5.10 16.90 -43.20
C SER A 110 -4.18 15.86 -43.84
N LEU A 111 -3.25 15.25 -43.08
CA LEU A 111 -2.23 14.33 -43.60
C LEU A 111 -2.75 12.89 -43.76
N GLY A 112 -3.85 12.71 -44.50
CA GLY A 112 -4.51 11.42 -44.65
C GLY A 112 -3.64 10.30 -45.25
N LYS A 113 -2.51 10.61 -45.93
CA LYS A 113 -1.59 9.63 -46.54
C LYS A 113 -0.38 9.27 -45.67
N VAL A 114 -0.22 9.89 -44.50
CA VAL A 114 0.95 9.64 -43.65
C VAL A 114 0.94 8.19 -43.15
N ALA A 115 2.05 7.50 -43.35
CA ALA A 115 2.25 6.10 -42.95
C ALA A 115 3.24 5.98 -41.78
N SER A 116 4.20 6.88 -41.69
CA SER A 116 5.15 6.97 -40.57
C SER A 116 5.24 8.39 -40.05
N LEU A 117 5.02 8.54 -38.73
CA LEU A 117 5.06 9.82 -38.05
C LEU A 117 5.84 9.70 -36.73
N ASP A 118 6.86 10.53 -36.59
CA ASP A 118 7.64 10.64 -35.36
C ASP A 118 7.53 12.06 -34.80
N LEU A 119 6.97 12.15 -33.60
CA LEU A 119 6.70 13.37 -32.83
C LEU A 119 7.38 13.32 -31.46
N GLY A 120 8.35 12.43 -31.27
CA GLY A 120 9.00 12.26 -29.96
C GLY A 120 9.81 13.49 -29.51
N LEU A 121 10.07 13.62 -28.21
CA LEU A 121 10.75 14.79 -27.60
C LEU A 121 10.13 16.12 -28.05
N ASN A 122 8.86 16.30 -27.75
CA ASN A 122 8.12 17.55 -27.93
C ASN A 122 7.37 17.89 -26.63
N ARG A 123 6.34 18.74 -26.71
CA ARG A 123 5.50 19.16 -25.57
C ARG A 123 4.03 18.95 -25.90
N ILE A 124 3.71 17.87 -26.60
CA ILE A 124 2.36 17.56 -27.06
C ILE A 124 1.55 16.96 -25.91
N GLN A 125 0.34 17.45 -25.72
CA GLN A 125 -0.65 16.86 -24.80
C GLN A 125 -1.85 16.31 -25.58
N ASN A 126 -2.48 17.15 -26.39
CA ASN A 126 -3.64 16.76 -27.20
C ASN A 126 -3.19 16.10 -28.52
N ILE A 127 -3.72 14.90 -28.79
CA ILE A 127 -3.44 14.13 -30.01
C ILE A 127 -4.67 13.88 -30.90
N ASP A 128 -5.76 14.63 -30.73
CA ASP A 128 -7.01 14.48 -31.48
C ASP A 128 -6.81 14.55 -32.99
N ALA A 129 -5.88 15.40 -33.43
CA ALA A 129 -5.54 15.58 -34.83
C ALA A 129 -5.07 14.27 -35.50
N LEU A 130 -4.54 13.30 -34.73
CA LEU A 130 -4.10 12.02 -35.26
C LEU A 130 -5.26 11.12 -35.66
N ALA A 131 -6.47 11.32 -35.14
CA ALA A 131 -7.62 10.46 -35.42
C ALA A 131 -7.97 10.38 -36.92
N SER A 132 -7.61 11.39 -37.73
CA SER A 132 -7.84 11.40 -39.19
C SER A 132 -6.72 10.72 -39.99
N CYS A 133 -5.56 10.43 -39.40
CA CYS A 133 -4.39 9.85 -40.05
C CYS A 133 -4.52 8.32 -40.21
N LYS A 134 -5.60 7.84 -40.85
CA LYS A 134 -6.00 6.42 -40.90
C LYS A 134 -4.98 5.46 -41.52
N ASN A 135 -4.03 5.98 -42.30
CA ASN A 135 -2.98 5.20 -42.96
C ASN A 135 -1.71 5.02 -42.11
N LEU A 136 -1.67 5.55 -40.88
CA LEU A 136 -0.53 5.39 -39.99
C LEU A 136 -0.26 3.91 -39.69
N LYS A 137 0.99 3.51 -39.91
CA LYS A 137 1.55 2.20 -39.58
C LYS A 137 2.59 2.31 -38.46
N SER A 138 3.34 3.40 -38.42
CA SER A 138 4.33 3.67 -37.37
C SER A 138 4.08 5.05 -36.76
N LEU A 139 3.88 5.09 -35.45
CA LEU A 139 3.68 6.32 -34.69
C LEU A 139 4.59 6.34 -33.46
N GLN A 140 5.40 7.39 -33.35
CA GLN A 140 6.26 7.63 -32.18
C GLN A 140 5.81 8.93 -31.49
N LEU A 141 5.39 8.82 -30.23
CA LEU A 141 4.93 9.92 -29.36
C LEU A 141 5.75 10.01 -28.07
N ASN A 142 6.94 9.41 -28.08
CA ASN A 142 7.82 9.26 -26.93
C ASN A 142 8.21 10.62 -26.32
N SER A 143 8.30 10.72 -25.00
CA SER A 143 8.77 11.90 -24.27
C SER A 143 7.96 13.16 -24.63
N ASN A 144 6.65 13.08 -24.37
CA ASN A 144 5.70 14.17 -24.46
C ASN A 144 4.98 14.31 -23.09
N VAL A 145 3.84 15.00 -23.06
CA VAL A 145 3.00 15.17 -21.86
C VAL A 145 1.60 14.62 -22.09
N ILE A 146 1.49 13.52 -22.84
CA ILE A 146 0.21 12.89 -23.20
C ILE A 146 -0.29 12.07 -22.00
N ASP A 147 -1.56 12.23 -21.67
CA ASP A 147 -2.28 11.45 -20.67
C ASP A 147 -3.50 10.72 -21.27
N ASP A 148 -4.16 11.33 -22.26
CA ASP A 148 -5.25 10.74 -23.04
C ASP A 148 -4.80 10.22 -24.41
N ILE A 149 -4.98 8.91 -24.62
CA ILE A 149 -4.68 8.22 -25.88
C ILE A 149 -5.94 7.77 -26.65
N ALA A 150 -7.13 8.23 -26.26
CA ALA A 150 -8.38 7.87 -26.92
C ALA A 150 -8.43 8.11 -28.44
N PRO A 151 -7.79 9.15 -29.00
CA PRO A 151 -7.74 9.35 -30.44
C PRO A 151 -7.07 8.20 -31.21
N LEU A 152 -6.18 7.44 -30.57
CA LEU A 152 -5.43 6.36 -31.24
C LEU A 152 -6.31 5.18 -31.63
N GLN A 153 -7.45 4.94 -30.95
CA GLN A 153 -8.37 3.83 -31.28
C GLN A 153 -8.89 3.88 -32.72
N SER A 154 -8.77 5.05 -33.34
CA SER A 154 -9.20 5.36 -34.70
C SER A 154 -8.17 4.98 -35.78
N LEU A 155 -7.04 4.35 -35.42
CA LEU A 155 -5.91 4.02 -36.30
C LEU A 155 -5.80 2.51 -36.58
N PRO A 156 -6.60 1.96 -37.51
CA PRO A 156 -6.72 0.50 -37.69
C PRO A 156 -5.51 -0.18 -38.32
N SER A 157 -4.56 0.59 -38.88
CA SER A 157 -3.39 0.07 -39.60
C SER A 157 -2.10 0.11 -38.77
N LEU A 158 -2.19 0.52 -37.49
CA LEU A 158 -1.01 0.81 -36.69
C LEU A 158 -0.30 -0.49 -36.29
N THR A 159 0.98 -0.62 -36.65
CA THR A 159 1.82 -1.79 -36.35
C THR A 159 2.89 -1.48 -35.30
N ILE A 160 3.36 -0.23 -35.25
CA ILE A 160 4.39 0.23 -34.30
C ILE A 160 3.86 1.45 -33.56
N LEU A 161 3.84 1.38 -32.23
CA LEU A 161 3.41 2.47 -31.36
C LEU A 161 4.42 2.71 -30.23
N GLY A 162 5.00 3.91 -30.20
CA GLY A 162 5.83 4.40 -29.11
C GLY A 162 5.11 5.47 -28.29
N LEU A 163 5.01 5.24 -26.99
CA LEU A 163 4.38 6.08 -25.96
C LEU A 163 5.31 6.25 -24.75
N PHE A 164 6.61 5.96 -24.89
CA PHE A 164 7.59 6.06 -23.82
C PHE A 164 7.53 7.41 -23.11
N SER A 165 7.69 7.45 -21.79
CA SER A 165 7.87 8.69 -21.01
C SER A 165 6.77 9.73 -21.25
N ASN A 166 5.54 9.38 -20.86
CA ASN A 166 4.37 10.25 -20.88
C ASN A 166 3.66 10.22 -19.50
N GLY A 167 2.43 10.72 -19.42
CA GLY A 167 1.59 10.73 -18.22
C GLY A 167 0.47 9.67 -18.23
N ILE A 168 0.61 8.60 -19.01
CA ILE A 168 -0.49 7.66 -19.30
C ILE A 168 -0.74 6.74 -18.11
N THR A 169 -2.00 6.65 -17.69
CA THR A 169 -2.48 5.71 -16.67
C THR A 169 -3.39 4.63 -17.24
N ASP A 170 -4.17 4.95 -18.27
CA ASP A 170 -5.14 4.05 -18.90
C ASP A 170 -4.72 3.69 -20.33
N ILE A 171 -4.55 2.38 -20.57
CA ILE A 171 -4.24 1.82 -21.89
C ILE A 171 -5.36 0.93 -22.44
N SER A 172 -6.57 1.02 -21.88
CA SER A 172 -7.73 0.21 -22.25
C SER A 172 -8.02 0.21 -23.76
N LEU A 173 -7.80 1.36 -24.41
CA LEU A 173 -8.04 1.56 -25.83
C LEU A 173 -6.94 0.99 -26.74
N VAL A 174 -5.74 0.74 -26.22
CA VAL A 174 -4.65 0.08 -26.98
C VAL A 174 -5.06 -1.32 -27.40
N GLY A 175 -5.89 -2.02 -26.60
CA GLY A 175 -6.42 -3.34 -26.93
C GLY A 175 -7.22 -3.41 -28.24
N LYS A 176 -7.68 -2.27 -28.78
CA LYS A 176 -8.40 -2.17 -30.07
C LYS A 176 -7.46 -2.18 -31.29
N LEU A 177 -6.15 -1.99 -31.08
CA LEU A 177 -5.15 -1.88 -32.14
C LEU A 177 -4.57 -3.26 -32.51
N ALA A 178 -5.42 -4.17 -32.99
CA ALA A 178 -5.08 -5.59 -33.20
C ALA A 178 -3.92 -5.84 -34.18
N THR A 179 -3.54 -4.86 -34.98
CA THR A 179 -2.41 -4.91 -35.93
C THR A 179 -1.05 -4.65 -35.29
N LEU A 180 -1.00 -4.25 -34.02
CA LEU A 180 0.26 -3.95 -33.34
C LEU A 180 1.19 -5.16 -33.28
N THR A 181 2.42 -4.93 -33.71
CA THR A 181 3.55 -5.86 -33.58
C THR A 181 4.56 -5.36 -32.56
N SER A 182 4.73 -4.04 -32.45
CA SER A 182 5.64 -3.40 -31.50
C SER A 182 4.95 -2.32 -30.69
N LEU A 183 5.08 -2.41 -29.36
CA LEU A 183 4.49 -1.47 -28.42
C LEU A 183 5.51 -1.08 -27.34
N ASP A 184 5.70 0.21 -27.15
CA ASP A 184 6.47 0.77 -26.03
C ASP A 184 5.61 1.77 -25.27
N PHE A 185 5.30 1.47 -24.01
CA PHE A 185 4.68 2.43 -23.07
C PHE A 185 5.49 2.52 -21.78
N SER A 186 6.80 2.28 -21.86
CA SER A 186 7.68 2.35 -20.70
C SER A 186 7.76 3.77 -20.12
N ARG A 187 8.06 3.90 -18.82
CA ARG A 187 8.08 5.17 -18.06
C ARG A 187 6.72 5.90 -18.12
N ASN A 188 5.66 5.21 -17.75
CA ASN A 188 4.32 5.76 -17.57
C ASN A 188 3.81 5.39 -16.16
N GLN A 189 2.50 5.49 -15.92
CA GLN A 189 1.86 5.19 -14.63
C GLN A 189 0.83 4.05 -14.76
N VAL A 190 1.04 3.13 -15.70
CA VAL A 190 0.09 2.06 -16.02
C VAL A 190 0.17 0.94 -14.98
N SER A 191 -0.96 0.53 -14.45
CA SER A 191 -1.06 -0.65 -13.56
C SER A 191 -1.86 -1.81 -14.15
N ASP A 192 -2.89 -1.52 -14.95
CA ASP A 192 -3.74 -2.52 -15.60
C ASP A 192 -3.33 -2.73 -17.06
N VAL A 193 -2.93 -3.96 -17.37
CA VAL A 193 -2.52 -4.40 -18.71
C VAL A 193 -3.49 -5.41 -19.33
N SER A 194 -4.62 -5.69 -18.67
CA SER A 194 -5.60 -6.70 -19.09
C SER A 194 -6.16 -6.46 -20.50
N ALA A 195 -6.28 -5.18 -20.89
CA ALA A 195 -6.75 -4.78 -22.21
C ALA A 195 -5.85 -5.25 -23.36
N LEU A 196 -4.57 -5.56 -23.10
CA LEU A 196 -3.64 -6.00 -24.13
C LEU A 196 -3.91 -7.43 -24.62
N LYS A 197 -4.76 -8.21 -23.96
CA LYS A 197 -5.05 -9.63 -24.25
C LYS A 197 -5.38 -9.91 -25.73
N GLY A 198 -5.94 -8.94 -26.45
CA GLY A 198 -6.31 -9.06 -27.86
C GLY A 198 -5.17 -8.90 -28.87
N LEU A 199 -3.98 -8.43 -28.45
CA LEU A 199 -2.87 -8.07 -29.35
C LEU A 199 -2.03 -9.28 -29.78
N LYS A 200 -2.65 -10.22 -30.50
CA LYS A 200 -2.05 -11.51 -30.87
C LYS A 200 -0.81 -11.41 -31.77
N ASN A 201 -0.60 -10.28 -32.45
CA ASN A 201 0.52 -10.06 -33.36
C ASN A 201 1.76 -9.45 -32.68
N LEU A 202 1.67 -9.16 -31.38
CA LEU A 202 2.73 -8.49 -30.64
C LEU A 202 3.98 -9.38 -30.53
N ASN A 203 5.12 -8.86 -31.00
CA ASN A 203 6.43 -9.49 -30.94
C ASN A 203 7.43 -8.75 -30.04
N TYR A 204 7.19 -7.45 -29.82
CA TYR A 204 8.08 -6.56 -29.09
C TYR A 204 7.30 -5.71 -28.11
N LEU A 205 7.57 -5.87 -26.81
CA LEU A 205 6.88 -5.13 -25.75
C LEU A 205 7.86 -4.52 -24.76
N LYS A 206 7.78 -3.19 -24.61
CA LYS A 206 8.42 -2.42 -23.53
C LYS A 206 7.35 -1.82 -22.62
N ALA A 207 7.39 -2.23 -21.36
CA ALA A 207 6.46 -1.82 -20.32
C ALA A 207 7.19 -1.49 -19.01
N ASN A 208 8.51 -1.30 -19.05
CA ASN A 208 9.31 -1.02 -17.87
C ASN A 208 9.00 0.35 -17.25
N ALA A 209 9.30 0.53 -15.96
CA ALA A 209 9.02 1.74 -15.19
C ALA A 209 7.52 2.12 -15.24
N ASN A 210 6.70 1.23 -14.71
CA ASN A 210 5.24 1.36 -14.56
C ASN A 210 4.81 0.82 -13.18
N HIS A 211 3.52 0.56 -12.98
CA HIS A 211 2.93 0.04 -11.73
C HIS A 211 2.30 -1.34 -11.90
N ILE A 212 2.83 -2.15 -12.83
CA ILE A 212 2.27 -3.47 -13.16
C ILE A 212 2.59 -4.45 -12.03
N LYS A 213 1.56 -5.13 -11.53
CA LYS A 213 1.67 -6.14 -10.45
C LYS A 213 1.53 -7.57 -10.95
N ASN A 214 0.86 -7.76 -12.08
CA ASN A 214 0.52 -9.06 -12.64
C ASN A 214 0.86 -9.09 -14.14
N ALA A 215 1.57 -10.13 -14.57
CA ALA A 215 2.03 -10.32 -15.94
C ALA A 215 1.25 -11.42 -16.70
N ASP A 216 0.10 -11.87 -16.21
CA ASP A 216 -0.68 -12.99 -16.76
C ASP A 216 -1.11 -12.75 -18.21
N VAL A 217 -1.46 -11.49 -18.53
CA VAL A 217 -1.83 -11.13 -19.90
C VAL A 217 -0.70 -11.41 -20.90
N MET A 218 0.56 -11.35 -20.45
CA MET A 218 1.72 -11.55 -21.31
C MET A 218 1.73 -12.96 -21.91
N ALA A 219 1.20 -13.96 -21.18
CA ALA A 219 1.09 -15.34 -21.66
C ALA A 219 0.27 -15.49 -22.96
N THR A 220 -0.52 -14.48 -23.33
CA THR A 220 -1.30 -14.49 -24.58
C THR A 220 -0.48 -14.14 -25.82
N PHE A 221 0.72 -13.58 -25.65
CA PHE A 221 1.61 -13.16 -26.73
C PHE A 221 2.59 -14.27 -27.12
N SER A 222 2.09 -15.36 -27.70
CA SER A 222 2.93 -16.52 -28.09
C SER A 222 4.00 -16.20 -29.15
N GLY A 223 3.89 -15.04 -29.82
CA GLY A 223 4.85 -14.52 -30.78
C GLY A 223 5.96 -13.63 -30.19
N LEU A 224 5.93 -13.35 -28.88
CA LEU A 224 6.82 -12.39 -28.24
C LEU A 224 8.28 -12.87 -28.24
N THR A 225 9.18 -12.03 -28.76
CA THR A 225 10.63 -12.27 -28.78
C THR A 225 11.40 -11.33 -27.85
N TYR A 226 10.83 -10.15 -27.56
CA TYR A 226 11.40 -9.17 -26.64
C TYR A 226 10.36 -8.69 -25.62
N LEU A 227 10.70 -8.79 -24.33
CA LEU A 227 9.87 -8.34 -23.23
C LEU A 227 10.70 -7.59 -22.18
N ASN A 228 10.37 -6.32 -21.95
CA ASN A 228 10.94 -5.55 -20.86
C ASN A 228 9.85 -5.12 -19.87
N LEU A 229 9.90 -5.70 -18.66
CA LEU A 229 9.03 -5.45 -17.51
C LEU A 229 9.83 -4.93 -16.31
N ALA A 230 11.04 -4.41 -16.53
CA ALA A 230 11.85 -3.87 -15.44
C ALA A 230 11.15 -2.74 -14.69
N ASP A 231 11.52 -2.49 -13.44
CA ASP A 231 11.02 -1.38 -12.62
C ASP A 231 9.48 -1.37 -12.53
N ASN A 232 8.92 -2.49 -12.10
CA ASN A 232 7.49 -2.69 -11.86
C ASN A 232 7.28 -3.28 -10.45
N GLN A 233 6.09 -3.84 -10.18
CA GLN A 233 5.71 -4.38 -8.87
C GLN A 233 5.38 -5.88 -8.94
N LEU A 234 6.01 -6.61 -9.88
CA LEU A 234 5.78 -8.04 -10.07
C LEU A 234 6.33 -8.83 -8.88
N LYS A 235 5.51 -9.76 -8.37
CA LYS A 235 5.93 -10.74 -7.35
C LYS A 235 6.09 -12.14 -7.93
N GLU A 236 5.35 -12.43 -9.00
CA GLU A 236 5.28 -13.74 -9.64
C GLU A 236 5.46 -13.62 -11.15
N VAL A 237 6.03 -14.66 -11.73
CA VAL A 237 6.34 -14.75 -13.16
C VAL A 237 5.89 -16.07 -13.79
N SER A 238 5.01 -16.81 -13.09
CA SER A 238 4.52 -18.12 -13.52
C SER A 238 3.90 -18.09 -14.92
N ALA A 239 3.13 -17.06 -15.24
CA ALA A 239 2.52 -16.89 -16.57
C ALA A 239 3.53 -16.72 -17.71
N LEU A 240 4.76 -16.25 -17.44
CA LEU A 240 5.77 -16.05 -18.48
C LEU A 240 6.37 -17.37 -18.97
N GLN A 241 6.14 -18.49 -18.28
CA GLN A 241 6.67 -19.81 -18.64
C GLN A 241 6.21 -20.29 -20.04
N TYR A 242 5.14 -19.72 -20.57
CA TYR A 242 4.57 -20.08 -21.87
C TYR A 242 5.19 -19.34 -23.06
N LEU A 243 6.07 -18.35 -22.82
CA LEU A 243 6.67 -17.50 -23.85
C LEU A 243 7.91 -18.14 -24.49
N MET A 244 7.74 -19.31 -25.09
CA MET A 244 8.85 -20.15 -25.57
C MET A 244 9.68 -19.51 -26.71
N LYS A 245 9.19 -18.45 -27.36
CA LYS A 245 9.92 -17.70 -28.40
C LYS A 245 10.75 -16.54 -27.87
N LEU A 246 10.68 -16.27 -26.56
CA LEU A 246 11.33 -15.13 -25.95
C LEU A 246 12.85 -15.27 -26.01
N GLN A 247 13.52 -14.21 -26.49
CA GLN A 247 14.97 -14.11 -26.65
C GLN A 247 15.54 -13.13 -25.63
N ASP A 248 14.85 -12.01 -25.42
CA ASP A 248 15.26 -10.99 -24.47
C ASP A 248 14.17 -10.77 -23.41
N LEU A 249 14.55 -10.97 -22.14
CA LEU A 249 13.67 -10.76 -20.99
C LEU A 249 14.36 -9.93 -19.92
N ASN A 250 13.79 -8.78 -19.61
CA ASN A 250 14.22 -7.95 -18.49
C ASN A 250 13.11 -7.81 -17.43
N LEU A 251 13.42 -8.24 -16.21
CA LEU A 251 12.59 -8.26 -15.02
C LEU A 251 13.26 -7.50 -13.84
N ALA A 252 14.31 -6.73 -14.10
CA ALA A 252 15.04 -6.02 -13.06
C ALA A 252 14.13 -5.08 -12.25
N GLY A 253 14.47 -4.78 -10.99
CA GLY A 253 13.72 -3.78 -10.21
C GLY A 253 12.26 -4.17 -9.89
N ASN A 254 11.98 -5.47 -9.71
CA ASN A 254 10.68 -5.98 -9.29
C ASN A 254 10.74 -6.54 -7.84
N GLN A 255 9.76 -7.34 -7.43
CA GLN A 255 9.65 -7.95 -6.09
C GLN A 255 9.65 -9.50 -6.18
N ILE A 256 10.39 -10.06 -7.13
CA ILE A 256 10.34 -11.49 -7.47
C ILE A 256 11.32 -12.28 -6.57
N LEU A 257 10.81 -13.31 -5.90
CA LEU A 257 11.62 -14.27 -5.14
C LEU A 257 11.84 -15.59 -5.90
N ASN A 258 10.93 -15.96 -6.81
CA ASN A 258 10.95 -17.27 -7.45
C ASN A 258 10.96 -17.17 -8.97
N LEU A 259 12.07 -17.54 -9.59
CA LEU A 259 12.25 -17.60 -11.04
C LEU A 259 12.16 -19.03 -11.61
N ALA A 260 11.91 -20.04 -10.78
CA ALA A 260 11.77 -21.44 -11.23
C ALA A 260 10.81 -21.62 -12.42
N PRO A 261 9.66 -20.91 -12.52
CA PRO A 261 8.78 -21.05 -13.68
C PRO A 261 9.45 -20.72 -15.03
N LEU A 262 10.55 -19.95 -15.03
CA LEU A 262 11.25 -19.53 -16.25
C LEU A 262 12.34 -20.53 -16.69
N LYS A 263 12.46 -21.68 -16.04
CA LYS A 263 13.49 -22.70 -16.34
C LYS A 263 13.46 -23.15 -17.80
N ASN A 264 12.27 -23.32 -18.37
CA ASN A 264 12.07 -23.85 -19.72
C ASN A 264 12.17 -22.79 -20.83
N LEU A 265 12.43 -21.52 -20.50
CA LEU A 265 12.71 -20.47 -21.50
C LEU A 265 14.13 -20.59 -22.02
N VAL A 266 14.37 -21.65 -22.80
CA VAL A 266 15.70 -22.04 -23.31
C VAL A 266 16.24 -21.15 -24.44
N ASN A 267 15.36 -20.35 -25.08
CA ASN A 267 15.73 -19.45 -26.18
C ASN A 267 16.22 -18.07 -25.71
N LEU A 268 16.30 -17.82 -24.40
CA LEU A 268 16.75 -16.55 -23.86
C LEU A 268 18.25 -16.34 -24.14
N THR A 269 18.56 -15.33 -24.95
CA THR A 269 19.90 -14.85 -25.26
C THR A 269 20.34 -13.71 -24.34
N ALA A 270 19.40 -12.89 -23.86
CA ALA A 270 19.63 -11.90 -22.82
C ALA A 270 18.57 -12.01 -21.73
N PHE A 271 19.02 -12.13 -20.48
CA PHE A 271 18.16 -12.25 -19.32
C PHE A 271 18.69 -11.38 -18.19
N SER A 272 17.80 -10.65 -17.53
CA SER A 272 18.12 -9.90 -16.32
C SER A 272 16.92 -9.85 -15.38
N ALA A 273 17.15 -10.17 -14.11
CA ALA A 273 16.22 -10.07 -12.99
C ALA A 273 16.94 -9.50 -11.76
N ILE A 274 17.88 -8.57 -11.98
CA ILE A 274 18.67 -7.93 -10.91
C ILE A 274 17.86 -6.92 -10.10
N ASN A 275 18.39 -6.50 -8.96
CA ASN A 275 17.84 -5.41 -8.15
C ASN A 275 16.39 -5.64 -7.70
N GLN A 276 16.02 -6.89 -7.40
CA GLN A 276 14.72 -7.15 -6.77
C GLN A 276 14.68 -6.52 -5.38
N ARG A 277 13.55 -5.92 -5.01
CA ARG A 277 13.34 -5.31 -3.69
C ARG A 277 12.04 -5.82 -3.09
N VAL A 278 12.17 -6.62 -2.05
CA VAL A 278 11.03 -7.19 -1.32
C VAL A 278 10.97 -6.56 0.05
N GLU A 279 9.85 -5.91 0.35
CA GLU A 279 9.53 -5.40 1.68
C GLU A 279 8.47 -6.30 2.30
N ALA A 280 8.83 -6.96 3.40
CA ALA A 280 7.99 -7.91 4.08
C ALA A 280 7.26 -7.28 5.29
N PRO A 281 6.07 -7.78 5.65
CA PRO A 281 5.39 -7.37 6.87
C PRO A 281 6.23 -7.61 8.14
N LEU A 282 5.90 -6.92 9.22
CA LEU A 282 6.45 -7.13 10.56
C LEU A 282 6.38 -8.63 10.94
N ASN A 283 7.47 -9.15 11.49
CA ASN A 283 7.55 -10.53 11.99
C ASN A 283 7.99 -10.56 13.46
N THR A 284 7.83 -11.71 14.11
CA THR A 284 8.30 -11.95 15.48
C THR A 284 9.60 -12.74 15.45
N LEU A 285 10.48 -12.47 16.41
CA LEU A 285 11.69 -13.26 16.65
C LEU A 285 11.35 -14.74 16.83
N GLY A 286 11.99 -15.61 16.04
CA GLY A 286 11.75 -17.06 16.07
C GLY A 286 10.50 -17.55 15.31
N GLU A 287 9.71 -16.66 14.70
CA GLU A 287 8.64 -17.05 13.77
C GLU A 287 9.15 -17.08 12.31
N GLY A 288 8.73 -18.09 11.56
CA GLY A 288 9.12 -18.27 10.16
C GLY A 288 8.35 -17.33 9.22
N ALA A 289 9.07 -16.59 8.38
CA ALA A 289 8.50 -15.80 7.29
C ALA A 289 8.57 -16.58 5.97
N THR A 290 7.46 -16.64 5.21
CA THR A 290 7.48 -17.29 3.89
C THR A 290 8.51 -16.65 2.97
N PHE A 291 9.48 -17.45 2.55
CA PHE A 291 10.65 -17.05 1.78
C PHE A 291 10.98 -18.12 0.73
N ARG A 292 10.28 -18.05 -0.42
CA ARG A 292 10.46 -18.98 -1.55
C ARG A 292 11.49 -18.45 -2.54
N LEU A 293 12.75 -18.33 -2.12
CA LEU A 293 13.82 -17.81 -2.95
C LEU A 293 14.41 -18.90 -3.87
N LYS A 294 14.19 -18.80 -5.17
CA LYS A 294 14.74 -19.73 -6.17
C LYS A 294 15.11 -19.00 -7.45
N ASP A 295 16.29 -19.31 -7.99
CA ASP A 295 16.67 -18.87 -9.33
C ASP A 295 16.03 -19.75 -10.43
N ARG A 296 16.39 -19.50 -11.69
CA ARG A 296 15.86 -20.23 -12.85
C ARG A 296 16.25 -21.71 -12.87
N ASN A 297 17.34 -22.09 -12.20
CA ASN A 297 17.78 -23.47 -12.11
C ASN A 297 17.13 -24.19 -10.91
N GLU A 298 16.17 -23.54 -10.25
CA GLU A 298 15.51 -24.00 -9.02
C GLU A 298 16.45 -24.06 -7.81
N THR A 299 17.60 -23.40 -7.91
CA THR A 299 18.62 -23.35 -6.86
C THR A 299 18.38 -22.12 -5.99
N MET A 300 18.70 -22.24 -4.70
CA MET A 300 18.73 -21.07 -3.82
C MET A 300 20.01 -20.27 -4.11
N PRO A 301 19.91 -18.98 -4.48
CA PRO A 301 21.07 -18.12 -4.66
C PRO A 301 21.91 -17.97 -3.39
N TYR A 302 23.15 -17.51 -3.54
CA TYR A 302 23.95 -17.10 -2.40
C TYR A 302 23.27 -15.93 -1.67
N VAL A 303 23.24 -16.01 -0.34
CA VAL A 303 22.60 -15.05 0.54
C VAL A 303 23.62 -14.45 1.50
N SER A 304 23.45 -13.16 1.79
CA SER A 304 24.27 -12.38 2.74
C SER A 304 23.37 -11.49 3.59
N THR A 305 23.77 -11.20 4.82
CA THR A 305 22.92 -10.52 5.82
C THR A 305 23.73 -9.53 6.65
N THR A 306 23.05 -8.58 7.29
CA THR A 306 23.59 -7.77 8.40
C THR A 306 23.23 -8.30 9.79
N SER A 307 22.29 -9.24 9.88
CA SER A 307 21.72 -9.75 11.13
C SER A 307 21.63 -11.28 11.14
N ALA A 308 21.62 -11.92 12.31
CA ALA A 308 21.58 -13.37 12.41
C ALA A 308 20.25 -13.99 11.91
N TYR A 309 20.33 -15.04 11.09
CA TYR A 309 19.18 -15.75 10.52
C TYR A 309 19.49 -17.23 10.25
N TYR A 310 18.43 -18.02 10.05
CA TYR A 310 18.52 -19.32 9.38
C TYR A 310 17.32 -19.53 8.47
N ILE A 311 17.46 -20.44 7.51
CA ILE A 311 16.38 -20.83 6.60
C ILE A 311 16.12 -22.32 6.80
N ASP A 312 14.86 -22.66 7.07
CA ASP A 312 14.38 -24.03 7.08
C ASP A 312 13.32 -24.18 5.98
N ARG A 313 13.61 -25.03 4.99
CA ARG A 313 12.80 -25.20 3.77
C ARG A 313 12.57 -23.87 3.04
N ASP A 314 11.33 -23.37 3.06
CA ASP A 314 10.88 -22.15 2.41
C ASP A 314 10.54 -21.05 3.45
N GLU A 315 11.03 -21.19 4.69
CA GLU A 315 10.79 -20.22 5.77
C GLU A 315 12.11 -19.60 6.25
N LEU A 316 12.09 -18.27 6.38
CA LEU A 316 13.18 -17.46 6.91
C LEU A 316 12.91 -17.13 8.38
N PHE A 317 13.86 -17.47 9.25
CA PHE A 317 13.79 -17.17 10.68
C PHE A 317 14.86 -16.17 11.05
N TRP A 318 14.45 -15.05 11.64
CA TRP A 318 15.36 -14.06 12.20
C TRP A 318 15.70 -14.41 13.65
N GLN A 319 16.96 -14.25 14.00
CA GLN A 319 17.49 -14.50 15.34
C GLN A 319 17.75 -13.20 16.12
N GLU A 320 17.60 -12.04 15.47
CA GLU A 320 17.73 -10.72 16.09
C GLU A 320 16.51 -9.85 15.76
N ALA A 321 16.07 -9.05 16.73
CA ALA A 321 15.04 -8.04 16.54
C ALA A 321 15.63 -6.77 15.90
N GLY A 322 14.78 -5.97 15.27
CA GLY A 322 15.14 -4.73 14.58
C GLY A 322 14.82 -4.77 13.08
N SER A 323 15.37 -3.79 12.35
CA SER A 323 15.27 -3.73 10.89
C SER A 323 16.30 -4.65 10.27
N ASN A 324 15.84 -5.80 9.78
CA ASN A 324 16.69 -6.83 9.22
C ASN A 324 16.70 -6.78 7.70
N LYS A 325 17.86 -7.11 7.12
CA LYS A 325 18.10 -7.11 5.68
C LYS A 325 18.89 -8.35 5.27
N LEU A 326 18.35 -9.06 4.28
CA LEU A 326 19.04 -10.13 3.56
C LEU A 326 19.19 -9.72 2.09
N ALA A 327 20.38 -9.86 1.53
CA ALA A 327 20.67 -9.67 0.12
C ALA A 327 21.01 -11.01 -0.53
N TRP A 328 20.67 -11.18 -1.81
CA TRP A 328 20.99 -12.39 -2.57
C TRP A 328 21.55 -12.09 -3.95
N GLN A 329 22.33 -13.04 -4.46
CA GLN A 329 22.84 -13.03 -5.83
C GLN A 329 23.13 -14.48 -6.28
N ASN A 330 22.75 -14.84 -7.51
CA ASN A 330 23.12 -16.13 -8.09
C ASN A 330 24.51 -16.06 -8.77
N GLU A 331 25.08 -17.21 -9.11
CA GLU A 331 26.44 -17.28 -9.69
C GLU A 331 26.61 -16.46 -10.97
N LYS A 332 25.55 -16.40 -11.81
CA LYS A 332 25.56 -15.63 -13.07
C LYS A 332 25.40 -14.12 -12.86
N GLY A 333 24.98 -13.68 -11.69
CA GLY A 333 24.67 -12.28 -11.38
C GLY A 333 23.46 -11.71 -12.12
N ASP A 334 22.67 -12.55 -12.80
CA ASP A 334 21.47 -12.14 -13.53
C ASP A 334 20.21 -12.18 -12.63
N PHE A 335 20.30 -12.70 -11.41
CA PHE A 335 19.25 -12.65 -10.40
C PHE A 335 19.82 -12.20 -9.05
N SER A 336 19.40 -11.03 -8.59
CA SER A 336 19.86 -10.44 -7.35
C SER A 336 18.80 -9.55 -6.71
N GLY A 337 18.91 -9.32 -5.41
CA GLY A 337 17.98 -8.45 -4.73
C GLY A 337 18.20 -8.35 -3.22
N GLN A 338 17.24 -7.72 -2.57
CA GLN A 338 17.18 -7.55 -1.12
C GLN A 338 15.79 -7.82 -0.56
N TYR A 339 15.75 -8.45 0.61
CA TYR A 339 14.57 -8.72 1.42
C TYR A 339 14.72 -7.92 2.72
N LEU A 340 13.76 -7.03 2.97
CA LEU A 340 13.73 -6.11 4.11
C LEU A 340 12.56 -6.49 5.01
N GLN A 341 12.83 -6.72 6.29
CA GLN A 341 11.80 -7.07 7.27
C GLN A 341 12.11 -6.47 8.64
N ASN A 342 11.13 -5.81 9.24
CA ASN A 342 11.21 -5.48 10.66
C ASN A 342 10.82 -6.69 11.50
N VAL A 343 11.58 -6.95 12.56
CA VAL A 343 11.36 -8.06 13.50
C VAL A 343 11.29 -7.52 14.91
N ARG A 344 10.35 -7.99 15.71
CA ARG A 344 10.27 -7.64 17.13
C ARG A 344 10.47 -8.84 18.03
N GLU A 345 10.94 -8.58 19.24
CA GLU A 345 10.90 -9.56 20.32
C GLU A 345 9.53 -9.49 21.01
N LEU A 346 8.87 -10.63 21.21
CA LEU A 346 7.67 -10.68 22.06
C LEU A 346 8.08 -10.92 23.51
N LYS A 347 7.66 -10.02 24.39
CA LYS A 347 7.78 -10.24 25.83
C LYS A 347 6.93 -11.47 26.20
N SER A 348 7.52 -12.44 26.88
CA SER A 348 6.85 -13.71 27.23
C SER A 348 6.34 -13.77 28.66
N VAL A 349 6.65 -12.76 29.48
CA VAL A 349 6.24 -12.64 30.89
C VAL A 349 5.72 -11.24 31.15
N PHE A 350 4.50 -11.14 31.66
CA PHE A 350 3.85 -9.88 32.00
C PHE A 350 3.50 -9.88 33.48
N LEU A 351 4.06 -8.92 34.20
CA LEU A 351 3.88 -8.76 35.65
C LEU A 351 2.85 -7.68 35.91
N ASP A 352 1.97 -7.93 36.88
CA ASP A 352 1.10 -6.88 37.41
C ASP A 352 1.94 -5.82 38.15
N ASP A 353 1.44 -4.59 38.19
CA ASP A 353 2.01 -3.55 39.06
C ASP A 353 1.92 -4.03 40.53
N PHE A 354 3.03 -4.03 41.25
CA PHE A 354 3.06 -4.32 42.68
C PHE A 354 2.85 -3.02 43.44
N MET A 355 1.81 -2.93 44.26
CA MET A 355 1.65 -1.75 45.11
C MET A 355 2.17 -2.02 46.51
N ILE A 356 2.75 -0.99 47.13
CA ILE A 356 3.29 -1.10 48.48
C ILE A 356 2.20 -1.65 49.43
N GLY A 357 2.52 -2.75 50.11
CA GLY A 357 1.61 -3.50 50.98
C GLY A 357 1.03 -4.78 50.37
N ASP A 358 1.23 -5.02 49.07
CA ASP A 358 0.83 -6.29 48.46
C ASP A 358 1.58 -7.49 49.05
N LYS A 359 0.86 -8.62 49.11
CA LYS A 359 1.42 -9.88 49.63
C LYS A 359 2.07 -10.73 48.53
N TYR A 360 1.71 -10.49 47.27
CA TYR A 360 2.13 -11.32 46.15
C TYR A 360 2.56 -10.48 44.96
N ILE A 361 3.62 -10.91 44.27
CA ILE A 361 3.84 -10.56 42.88
C ILE A 361 3.02 -11.53 42.04
N THR A 362 2.26 -11.01 41.08
CA THR A 362 1.46 -11.83 40.17
C THR A 362 1.68 -11.42 38.72
N GLY A 363 1.30 -12.29 37.80
CA GLY A 363 1.41 -12.02 36.38
C GLY A 363 1.01 -13.24 35.55
N VAL A 364 1.27 -13.16 34.26
CA VAL A 364 1.07 -14.25 33.30
C VAL A 364 2.31 -14.46 32.44
N TYR A 365 2.39 -15.62 31.83
CA TYR A 365 3.44 -15.96 30.90
C TYR A 365 2.90 -16.76 29.71
N SER A 366 3.41 -16.46 28.52
CA SER A 366 2.95 -17.08 27.28
C SER A 366 3.82 -18.28 26.88
N ASN A 367 5.08 -18.34 27.32
CA ASN A 367 6.01 -19.42 26.93
C ASN A 367 5.80 -20.68 27.81
N PRO A 368 5.31 -21.81 27.25
CA PRO A 368 4.96 -23.00 28.03
C PRO A 368 6.15 -23.70 28.67
N ASN A 369 7.39 -23.40 28.24
CA ASN A 369 8.58 -24.00 28.83
C ASN A 369 8.98 -23.38 30.18
N ILE A 370 8.35 -22.27 30.57
CA ILE A 370 8.54 -21.65 31.88
C ILE A 370 7.88 -22.53 32.96
N VAL A 371 8.69 -23.04 33.89
CA VAL A 371 8.23 -23.97 34.95
C VAL A 371 8.65 -23.55 36.36
N LYS A 372 9.57 -22.60 36.48
CA LYS A 372 10.06 -22.08 37.78
C LYS A 372 10.25 -20.58 37.71
N MET A 373 10.27 -19.94 38.88
CA MET A 373 10.61 -18.52 39.01
C MET A 373 11.47 -18.26 40.25
N SER A 374 12.09 -17.08 40.27
CA SER A 374 12.70 -16.46 41.45
C SER A 374 12.39 -14.97 41.45
N VAL A 375 12.40 -14.36 42.63
CA VAL A 375 12.25 -12.92 42.81
C VAL A 375 13.49 -12.39 43.48
N GLN A 376 14.16 -11.44 42.82
CA GLN A 376 15.22 -10.65 43.40
C GLN A 376 14.63 -9.33 43.89
N VAL A 377 14.93 -8.94 45.14
CA VAL A 377 14.63 -7.62 45.69
C VAL A 377 15.97 -6.99 46.08
N ASN A 378 16.32 -5.89 45.42
CA ASN A 378 17.64 -5.26 45.46
C ASN A 378 18.72 -6.32 45.16
N GLN A 379 19.56 -6.66 46.14
CA GLN A 379 20.63 -7.65 45.98
C GLN A 379 20.23 -9.07 46.45
N LYS A 380 19.06 -9.25 47.05
CA LYS A 380 18.66 -10.52 47.68
C LYS A 380 17.69 -11.31 46.82
N ILE A 381 18.01 -12.59 46.58
CA ILE A 381 17.19 -13.50 45.77
C ILE A 381 16.35 -14.40 46.67
N TYR A 382 15.09 -14.58 46.28
CA TYR A 382 14.11 -15.47 46.88
C TYR A 382 13.65 -16.49 45.85
N TYR A 383 13.70 -17.77 46.21
CA TYR A 383 13.26 -18.88 45.36
C TYR A 383 11.88 -19.40 45.80
N GLY A 384 11.11 -19.93 44.85
CA GLY A 384 9.76 -20.46 45.08
C GLY A 384 8.73 -19.83 44.15
N GLY A 385 7.49 -19.73 44.62
CA GLY A 385 6.37 -19.21 43.84
C GLY A 385 5.71 -20.28 42.95
N ASP A 386 4.48 -19.99 42.55
CA ASP A 386 3.67 -20.82 41.70
C ASP A 386 3.87 -20.38 40.24
N VAL A 387 4.21 -21.33 39.36
CA VAL A 387 4.30 -21.16 37.91
C VAL A 387 3.42 -22.24 37.29
N ILE A 388 2.13 -21.96 37.18
CA ILE A 388 1.11 -22.97 36.87
C ILE A 388 0.06 -22.34 35.95
N ASN A 389 -0.33 -23.07 34.89
CA ASN A 389 -1.42 -22.70 33.99
C ASN A 389 -1.29 -21.25 33.46
N HIS A 390 -0.12 -20.90 32.93
CA HIS A 390 0.18 -19.57 32.37
C HIS A 390 0.12 -18.40 33.37
N LYS A 391 0.04 -18.69 34.67
CA LYS A 391 0.04 -17.70 35.74
C LYS A 391 1.27 -17.85 36.61
N ILE A 392 1.77 -16.71 37.07
CA ILE A 392 2.81 -16.65 38.10
C ILE A 392 2.29 -15.98 39.35
N ARG A 393 2.69 -16.50 40.51
CA ARG A 393 2.39 -15.93 41.82
C ARG A 393 3.54 -16.18 42.78
N PHE A 394 4.01 -15.14 43.46
CA PHE A 394 5.11 -15.26 44.41
C PHE A 394 4.82 -14.50 45.70
N TYR A 395 4.82 -15.18 46.85
CA TYR A 395 4.61 -14.55 48.16
C TYR A 395 5.82 -13.74 48.60
N ILE A 396 5.63 -12.44 48.81
CA ILE A 396 6.72 -11.47 49.03
C ILE A 396 6.39 -10.41 50.11
N GLU A 397 5.36 -10.65 50.92
CA GLU A 397 4.88 -9.72 51.95
C GLU A 397 6.02 -9.16 52.82
N GLY A 398 6.02 -7.84 53.01
CA GLY A 398 6.97 -7.12 53.87
C GLY A 398 8.39 -6.97 53.32
N LYS A 399 8.71 -7.51 52.13
CA LYS A 399 10.06 -7.43 51.55
C LYS A 399 10.25 -6.28 50.56
N ILE A 400 9.17 -5.86 49.90
CA ILE A 400 9.14 -4.69 49.00
C ILE A 400 8.42 -3.59 49.76
N THR A 401 9.15 -2.53 50.10
CA THR A 401 8.67 -1.51 51.06
C THR A 401 8.77 -0.09 50.52
N LYS A 402 9.56 0.12 49.46
CA LYS A 402 9.82 1.44 48.89
C LYS A 402 9.64 1.42 47.39
N LEU A 403 9.24 2.55 46.82
CA LEU A 403 9.20 2.75 45.36
C LEU A 403 10.56 2.58 44.69
N ALA A 404 11.64 2.83 45.44
CA ALA A 404 13.02 2.70 44.95
C ALA A 404 13.58 1.28 45.02
N ASP A 405 12.84 0.31 45.58
CA ASP A 405 13.31 -1.08 45.60
C ASP A 405 13.40 -1.61 44.15
N GLU A 406 14.52 -2.25 43.80
CA GLU A 406 14.67 -2.89 42.49
C GLU A 406 14.16 -4.33 42.59
N VAL A 407 13.09 -4.66 41.86
CA VAL A 407 12.48 -5.99 41.94
C VAL A 407 12.50 -6.66 40.58
N ILE A 408 13.21 -7.78 40.48
CA ILE A 408 13.38 -8.53 39.23
C ILE A 408 12.81 -9.93 39.42
N VAL A 409 11.93 -10.35 38.52
CA VAL A 409 11.45 -11.72 38.39
C VAL A 409 12.25 -12.42 37.30
N LYS A 410 12.92 -13.51 37.65
CA LYS A 410 13.53 -14.41 36.66
C LYS A 410 12.69 -15.67 36.54
N THR A 411 12.40 -16.09 35.30
CA THR A 411 11.74 -17.36 35.02
C THR A 411 12.71 -18.34 34.39
N TYR A 412 12.45 -19.63 34.59
CA TYR A 412 13.37 -20.69 34.20
C TYR A 412 12.63 -21.85 33.55
N ASN A 413 13.34 -22.55 32.67
CA ASN A 413 12.91 -23.82 32.12
C ASN A 413 13.19 -24.99 33.09
N LYS A 414 12.83 -26.21 32.67
CA LYS A 414 13.04 -27.44 33.45
C LYS A 414 14.52 -27.72 33.79
N ASN A 415 15.44 -27.24 32.95
CA ASN A 415 16.88 -27.37 33.12
C ASN A 415 17.47 -26.25 34.00
N SER A 416 16.64 -25.35 34.54
CA SER A 416 17.06 -24.18 35.32
C SER A 416 17.82 -23.11 34.54
N GLU A 417 17.65 -23.08 33.21
CA GLU A 417 18.16 -22.01 32.36
C GLU A 417 17.19 -20.82 32.40
N VAL A 418 17.72 -19.59 32.46
CA VAL A 418 16.92 -18.37 32.50
C VAL A 418 16.22 -18.18 31.16
N MET A 419 14.90 -18.04 31.19
CA MET A 419 14.06 -17.81 30.02
C MET A 419 13.64 -16.36 29.85
N SER A 420 13.43 -15.66 30.96
CA SER A 420 13.09 -14.24 30.97
C SER A 420 13.58 -13.62 32.27
N SER A 421 13.90 -12.33 32.20
CA SER A 421 14.18 -11.45 33.34
C SER A 421 13.30 -10.21 33.20
N SER A 422 12.34 -10.01 34.10
CA SER A 422 11.36 -8.93 34.04
C SER A 422 11.36 -8.10 35.31
N THR A 423 11.45 -6.78 35.19
CA THR A 423 11.34 -5.86 36.31
C THR A 423 9.87 -5.68 36.71
N VAL A 424 9.58 -5.75 38.01
CA VAL A 424 8.28 -5.44 38.59
C VAL A 424 8.16 -3.93 38.71
N LYS A 425 7.06 -3.36 38.20
CA LYS A 425 6.74 -1.95 38.44
C LYS A 425 6.16 -1.79 39.84
N ILE A 426 6.83 -1.02 40.70
CA ILE A 426 6.34 -0.70 42.05
C ILE A 426 5.55 0.60 42.00
N SER A 427 4.38 0.63 42.63
CA SER A 427 3.51 1.81 42.69
C SER A 427 2.99 2.06 44.10
N GLU A 428 2.56 3.30 44.39
CA GLU A 428 1.75 3.57 45.57
C GLU A 428 0.30 3.10 45.34
N ILE A 429 -0.43 2.92 46.44
CA ILE A 429 -1.89 2.74 46.35
C ILE A 429 -2.49 4.01 45.72
N PRO A 430 -3.36 3.89 44.69
CA PRO A 430 -3.97 5.05 44.05
C PRO A 430 -4.66 5.95 45.08
N LYS A 431 -4.38 7.26 45.05
CA LYS A 431 -4.92 8.23 46.02
C LYS A 431 -6.44 8.30 45.99
N ASP A 432 -7.03 8.02 44.83
CA ASP A 432 -8.46 8.01 44.57
C ASP A 432 -9.10 6.61 44.75
N HIS A 433 -8.37 5.58 45.22
CA HIS A 433 -8.93 4.23 45.34
C HIS A 433 -10.22 4.18 46.17
N ALA A 434 -10.35 5.04 47.20
CA ALA A 434 -11.54 5.16 48.03
C ALA A 434 -12.82 5.52 47.24
N LYS A 435 -12.67 6.12 46.04
CA LYS A 435 -13.77 6.34 45.07
C LYS A 435 -14.47 5.02 44.71
N TRP A 436 -13.73 3.92 44.73
CA TRP A 436 -14.14 2.61 44.23
C TRP A 436 -14.55 1.62 45.34
N ASP A 437 -14.43 1.98 46.63
CA ASP A 437 -14.66 1.06 47.76
C ASP A 437 -16.05 0.40 47.79
N LYS A 438 -17.05 1.06 47.20
CA LYS A 438 -18.43 0.55 47.08
C LYS A 438 -18.80 0.15 45.65
N SER A 439 -17.81 0.07 44.77
CA SER A 439 -18.04 -0.23 43.36
C SER A 439 -18.10 -1.73 43.10
N ASN A 440 -19.09 -2.12 42.32
CA ASN A 440 -19.18 -3.39 41.62
C ASN A 440 -19.31 -3.07 40.13
N ILE A 441 -18.25 -3.35 39.37
CA ILE A 441 -18.12 -2.92 37.97
C ILE A 441 -18.33 -4.11 37.03
N LEU A 442 -19.29 -3.98 36.12
CA LEU A 442 -19.55 -4.95 35.06
C LEU A 442 -18.86 -4.49 33.76
N PHE A 443 -18.00 -5.33 33.20
CA PHE A 443 -17.39 -5.12 31.89
C PHE A 443 -18.13 -5.94 30.83
N MET A 444 -18.85 -5.25 29.94
CA MET A 444 -19.58 -5.83 28.82
C MET A 444 -18.79 -5.63 27.53
N GLY A 445 -18.68 -6.68 26.72
CA GLY A 445 -18.01 -6.58 25.43
C GLY A 445 -17.93 -7.90 24.68
N ASP A 446 -16.97 -8.01 23.77
CA ASP A 446 -16.82 -9.15 22.87
C ASP A 446 -15.68 -10.11 23.31
N SER A 447 -15.03 -10.78 22.35
CA SER A 447 -13.91 -11.67 22.59
C SER A 447 -12.72 -10.97 23.26
N ILE A 448 -12.52 -9.68 23.03
CA ILE A 448 -11.47 -8.89 23.68
C ILE A 448 -11.74 -8.83 25.18
N THR A 449 -12.98 -8.53 25.57
CA THR A 449 -13.41 -8.47 26.97
C THR A 449 -13.34 -9.83 27.65
N THR A 450 -13.61 -10.93 26.93
CA THR A 450 -13.40 -12.28 27.50
C THR A 450 -11.93 -12.61 27.79
N GLY A 451 -10.97 -11.93 27.16
CA GLY A 451 -9.57 -12.36 27.14
C GLY A 451 -9.31 -13.53 26.19
N LEU A 452 -10.08 -13.66 25.10
CA LEU A 452 -9.96 -14.80 24.19
C LEU A 452 -8.55 -14.84 23.57
N ARG A 453 -7.92 -16.02 23.57
CA ARG A 453 -6.54 -16.26 23.08
C ARG A 453 -5.44 -15.57 23.88
N ALA A 454 -5.76 -15.01 25.05
CA ALA A 454 -4.80 -14.53 26.03
C ALA A 454 -4.94 -15.31 27.35
N ASN A 455 -3.90 -15.26 28.18
CA ASN A 455 -3.86 -15.88 29.51
C ASN A 455 -4.47 -14.97 30.59
N ILE A 456 -4.83 -13.74 30.21
CA ILE A 456 -5.44 -12.73 31.06
C ILE A 456 -6.47 -11.92 30.28
N ALA A 457 -7.47 -11.38 30.99
CA ALA A 457 -8.43 -10.44 30.43
C ALA A 457 -8.21 -9.06 31.06
N TYR A 458 -8.28 -8.01 30.24
CA TYR A 458 -8.08 -6.63 30.70
C TYR A 458 -8.95 -6.22 31.89
N PRO A 459 -10.21 -6.70 32.09
CA PRO A 459 -11.00 -6.33 33.27
C PRO A 459 -10.28 -6.62 34.59
N SER A 460 -9.58 -7.76 34.67
CA SER A 460 -8.80 -8.15 35.86
C SER A 460 -7.59 -7.23 36.08
N ILE A 461 -7.02 -6.69 35.01
CA ILE A 461 -5.88 -5.77 35.05
C ILE A 461 -6.35 -4.40 35.55
N VAL A 462 -7.50 -3.92 35.06
CA VAL A 462 -8.15 -2.70 35.55
C VAL A 462 -8.47 -2.83 37.04
N ALA A 463 -9.03 -3.98 37.46
CA ALA A 463 -9.36 -4.23 38.87
C ALA A 463 -8.15 -4.12 39.79
N LYS A 464 -7.01 -4.69 39.40
CA LYS A 464 -5.77 -4.59 40.17
C LYS A 464 -5.25 -3.15 40.21
N LYS A 465 -5.17 -2.48 39.05
CA LYS A 465 -4.63 -1.12 38.94
C LYS A 465 -5.44 -0.07 39.71
N LEU A 466 -6.76 -0.24 39.81
CA LEU A 466 -7.66 0.68 40.51
C LEU A 466 -8.06 0.23 41.92
N ARG A 467 -7.60 -0.95 42.39
CA ARG A 467 -8.03 -1.58 43.65
C ARG A 467 -9.55 -1.76 43.74
N LEU A 468 -10.16 -2.20 42.64
CA LEU A 468 -11.60 -2.45 42.62
C LEU A 468 -11.94 -3.64 43.54
N PRO A 469 -12.91 -3.49 44.45
CA PRO A 469 -13.27 -4.56 45.39
C PRO A 469 -14.06 -5.67 44.71
N THR A 470 -14.81 -5.37 43.65
CA THR A 470 -15.60 -6.37 42.91
C THR A 470 -15.72 -6.00 41.45
N ILE A 471 -15.44 -6.97 40.58
CA ILE A 471 -15.67 -6.85 39.14
C ILE A 471 -16.42 -8.06 38.60
N GLN A 472 -17.10 -7.87 37.47
CA GLN A 472 -17.70 -8.94 36.69
C GLN A 472 -17.26 -8.80 35.23
N ASN A 473 -16.84 -9.90 34.63
CA ASN A 473 -16.52 -9.96 33.20
C ASN A 473 -17.71 -10.58 32.46
N GLY A 474 -18.49 -9.74 31.79
CA GLY A 474 -19.64 -10.12 30.98
C GLY A 474 -19.34 -10.26 29.49
N GLY A 475 -18.07 -10.32 29.08
CA GLY A 475 -17.70 -10.48 27.67
C GLY A 475 -18.29 -11.75 27.03
N ILE A 476 -18.66 -11.68 25.75
CA ILE A 476 -19.08 -12.85 24.97
C ILE A 476 -18.35 -12.86 23.63
N SER A 477 -17.65 -13.95 23.32
CA SER A 477 -16.94 -14.09 22.05
C SER A 477 -17.89 -13.96 20.85
N GLY A 478 -17.52 -13.07 19.92
CA GLY A 478 -18.30 -12.78 18.70
C GLY A 478 -19.53 -11.90 18.91
N ALA A 479 -19.77 -11.37 20.12
CA ALA A 479 -20.93 -10.52 20.37
C ALA A 479 -20.82 -9.15 19.69
N SER A 480 -21.91 -8.71 19.09
CA SER A 480 -22.13 -7.31 18.66
C SER A 480 -22.83 -6.51 19.76
N ILE A 481 -22.86 -5.18 19.66
CA ILE A 481 -23.70 -4.37 20.53
C ILE A 481 -25.18 -4.60 20.20
N ALA A 482 -25.53 -4.50 18.91
CA ALA A 482 -26.90 -4.69 18.46
C ALA A 482 -27.18 -6.16 18.11
N PRO A 483 -28.36 -6.71 18.44
CA PRO A 483 -28.79 -7.99 17.90
C PRO A 483 -28.89 -7.94 16.37
N ASN A 484 -28.28 -8.92 15.71
CA ASN A 484 -28.36 -9.12 14.27
C ASN A 484 -28.34 -10.62 13.95
N ASN A 485 -28.66 -10.98 12.70
CA ASN A 485 -28.83 -12.38 12.29
C ASN A 485 -27.51 -13.14 12.11
N ARG A 486 -26.35 -12.47 12.24
CA ARG A 486 -25.03 -13.04 11.97
C ARG A 486 -24.17 -13.18 13.24
N ALA A 487 -24.43 -12.39 14.27
CA ALA A 487 -23.76 -12.46 15.55
C ALA A 487 -24.29 -13.63 16.40
N THR A 488 -23.39 -14.27 17.13
CA THR A 488 -23.72 -15.38 18.05
C THR A 488 -24.47 -14.89 19.30
N ALA A 489 -24.28 -13.63 19.68
CA ALA A 489 -24.93 -12.97 20.80
C ALA A 489 -24.91 -11.44 20.60
N SER A 490 -25.65 -10.71 21.44
CA SER A 490 -25.51 -9.26 21.53
C SER A 490 -25.44 -8.76 22.98
N ILE A 491 -24.64 -7.70 23.18
CA ILE A 491 -24.48 -7.04 24.48
C ILE A 491 -25.83 -6.51 24.99
N LEU A 492 -26.66 -5.97 24.10
CA LEU A 492 -28.01 -5.50 24.47
C LEU A 492 -28.86 -6.64 25.03
N THR A 493 -28.98 -7.76 24.30
CA THR A 493 -29.81 -8.89 24.73
C THR A 493 -29.33 -9.48 26.05
N GLN A 494 -28.01 -9.58 26.23
CA GLN A 494 -27.42 -10.05 27.48
C GLN A 494 -27.74 -9.12 28.65
N LEU A 495 -27.57 -7.81 28.46
CA LEU A 495 -27.86 -6.85 29.52
C LEU A 495 -29.36 -6.80 29.84
N GLU A 496 -30.24 -6.98 28.84
CA GLU A 496 -31.68 -7.02 29.05
C GLU A 496 -32.13 -8.14 29.99
N THR A 497 -31.47 -9.29 29.93
CA THR A 497 -31.78 -10.47 30.77
C THR A 497 -30.97 -10.57 32.06
N MET A 498 -29.88 -9.80 32.19
CA MET A 498 -29.03 -9.81 33.37
C MET A 498 -29.65 -9.04 34.55
N ASP A 499 -29.56 -9.60 35.76
CA ASP A 499 -29.79 -8.84 36.99
C ASP A 499 -28.58 -7.97 37.30
N VAL A 500 -28.79 -6.66 37.28
CA VAL A 500 -27.76 -5.66 37.55
C VAL A 500 -28.05 -4.88 38.83
N SER A 501 -28.90 -5.40 39.72
CA SER A 501 -29.27 -4.78 41.00
C SER A 501 -28.05 -4.38 41.83
N THR A 502 -27.07 -5.29 41.95
CA THR A 502 -25.82 -5.10 42.71
C THR A 502 -24.71 -4.36 41.94
N ILE A 503 -24.88 -4.16 40.64
CA ILE A 503 -23.91 -3.45 39.79
C ILE A 503 -24.03 -1.95 40.04
N THR A 504 -22.91 -1.24 40.03
CA THR A 504 -22.86 0.22 40.22
C THR A 504 -22.39 0.95 38.97
N HIS A 505 -21.44 0.33 38.25
CA HIS A 505 -20.82 0.88 37.05
C HIS A 505 -20.86 -0.18 35.95
N VAL A 506 -21.10 0.23 34.71
CA VAL A 506 -21.09 -0.64 33.53
C VAL A 506 -20.17 -0.06 32.48
N VAL A 507 -19.16 -0.83 32.08
CA VAL A 507 -18.24 -0.51 30.98
C VAL A 507 -18.69 -1.27 29.74
N ILE A 508 -18.86 -0.56 28.63
CA ILE A 508 -19.37 -1.09 27.36
C ILE A 508 -18.29 -0.90 26.31
N PHE A 509 -17.76 -2.02 25.79
CA PHE A 509 -16.72 -2.03 24.77
C PHE A 509 -17.16 -2.89 23.58
N GLY A 510 -17.31 -2.29 22.40
CA GLY A 510 -17.80 -3.03 21.23
C GLY A 510 -17.80 -2.21 19.92
N GLY A 511 -18.58 -2.64 18.93
CA GLY A 511 -18.70 -2.02 17.60
C GLY A 511 -17.88 -2.72 16.51
N THR A 512 -16.88 -3.49 16.90
CA THR A 512 -16.08 -4.35 16.01
C THR A 512 -16.94 -5.34 15.22
N ASN A 513 -17.70 -6.14 15.95
CA ASN A 513 -18.52 -7.19 15.36
C ASN A 513 -19.75 -6.59 14.67
N ASP A 514 -20.26 -5.47 15.15
CA ASP A 514 -21.33 -4.72 14.48
C ASP A 514 -20.90 -4.28 13.07
N PHE A 515 -19.68 -3.74 12.93
CA PHE A 515 -19.08 -3.41 11.64
C PHE A 515 -18.92 -4.65 10.75
N TYR A 516 -18.36 -5.73 11.29
CA TYR A 516 -18.11 -6.98 10.55
C TYR A 516 -19.41 -7.66 10.08
N TYR A 517 -20.46 -7.62 10.91
CA TYR A 517 -21.76 -8.22 10.60
C TYR A 517 -22.71 -7.31 9.83
N ASN A 518 -22.22 -6.17 9.31
CA ASN A 518 -23.02 -5.21 8.54
C ASN A 518 -24.25 -4.71 9.33
N THR A 519 -24.09 -4.40 10.61
CA THR A 519 -25.17 -3.83 11.42
C THR A 519 -25.43 -2.40 10.97
N PRO A 520 -26.63 -2.02 10.51
CA PRO A 520 -26.91 -0.63 10.12
C PRO A 520 -26.69 0.34 11.28
N LEU A 521 -26.14 1.53 11.02
CA LEU A 521 -25.94 2.52 12.09
C LEU A 521 -27.26 2.99 12.71
N GLY A 522 -28.26 3.26 11.88
CA GLY A 522 -29.46 4.00 12.31
C GLY A 522 -29.18 5.48 12.52
N THR A 523 -30.07 6.17 13.24
CA THR A 523 -29.92 7.59 13.61
C THR A 523 -29.72 7.74 15.12
N GLU A 524 -29.12 8.85 15.54
CA GLU A 524 -28.78 9.10 16.95
C GLU A 524 -29.99 9.07 17.91
N ASP A 525 -31.20 9.31 17.41
CA ASP A 525 -32.45 9.25 18.17
C ASP A 525 -33.22 7.93 18.02
N SER A 526 -32.73 7.01 17.18
CA SER A 526 -33.35 5.71 17.01
C SER A 526 -33.36 4.91 18.31
N VAL A 527 -34.41 4.12 18.53
CA VAL A 527 -34.49 3.04 19.54
C VAL A 527 -34.72 1.68 18.87
N ASP A 528 -34.57 1.60 17.54
CA ASP A 528 -34.62 0.31 16.84
C ASP A 528 -33.40 -0.52 17.23
N LYS A 529 -33.65 -1.54 18.05
CA LYS A 529 -32.63 -2.46 18.59
C LYS A 529 -31.81 -3.17 17.51
N LYS A 530 -32.29 -3.25 16.25
CA LYS A 530 -31.53 -3.85 15.13
C LYS A 530 -30.51 -2.89 14.51
N THR A 531 -30.54 -1.61 14.89
CA THR A 531 -29.55 -0.61 14.49
C THR A 531 -28.57 -0.35 15.61
N PHE A 532 -27.34 0.06 15.26
CA PHE A 532 -26.28 0.30 16.24
C PHE A 532 -26.64 1.42 17.24
N TYR A 533 -27.11 2.57 16.74
CA TYR A 533 -27.59 3.66 17.58
C TYR A 533 -28.79 3.24 18.44
N GLY A 534 -29.75 2.50 17.86
CA GLY A 534 -30.93 2.07 18.60
C GLY A 534 -30.63 1.09 19.73
N ALA A 535 -29.68 0.17 19.51
CA ALA A 535 -29.20 -0.71 20.56
C ALA A 535 -28.48 0.05 21.68
N LEU A 536 -27.58 0.97 21.32
CA LEU A 536 -26.87 1.82 22.28
C LEU A 536 -27.83 2.69 23.11
N ASN A 537 -28.81 3.34 22.48
CA ASN A 537 -29.85 4.12 23.16
C ASN A 537 -30.65 3.25 24.13
N THR A 538 -31.11 2.08 23.68
CA THR A 538 -31.91 1.16 24.52
C THR A 538 -31.13 0.74 25.76
N LEU A 539 -29.85 0.37 25.58
CA LEU A 539 -28.96 -0.02 26.67
C LEU A 539 -28.73 1.14 27.64
N ALA A 540 -28.44 2.34 27.14
CA ALA A 540 -28.19 3.52 27.97
C ALA A 540 -29.44 3.94 28.76
N LEU A 541 -30.63 3.87 28.15
CA LEU A 541 -31.90 4.14 28.82
C LEU A 541 -32.16 3.16 29.97
N LYS A 542 -31.94 1.86 29.76
CA LYS A 542 -32.08 0.85 30.82
C LYS A 542 -31.16 1.14 32.01
N LEU A 543 -29.88 1.38 31.73
CA LEU A 543 -28.88 1.63 32.77
C LEU A 543 -29.15 2.94 33.53
N LYS A 544 -29.57 3.99 32.83
CA LYS A 544 -29.98 5.26 33.44
C LYS A 544 -31.21 5.08 34.33
N ALA A 545 -32.22 4.34 33.88
CA ALA A 545 -33.42 4.05 34.68
C ALA A 545 -33.11 3.28 35.98
N GLN A 546 -32.01 2.52 35.99
CA GLN A 546 -31.53 1.78 37.16
C GLN A 546 -30.40 2.49 37.92
N ASN A 547 -30.19 3.79 37.63
CA ASN A 547 -29.18 4.65 38.25
C ASN A 547 -27.75 4.08 38.22
N LYS A 548 -27.36 3.45 37.10
CA LYS A 548 -26.02 2.90 36.90
C LYS A 548 -25.12 3.91 36.20
N LYS A 549 -23.87 4.03 36.64
CA LYS A 549 -22.86 4.83 35.91
C LYS A 549 -22.39 4.06 34.67
N MET A 550 -22.31 4.74 33.54
CA MET A 550 -21.98 4.14 32.25
C MET A 550 -20.62 4.65 31.76
N TYR A 551 -19.86 3.76 31.12
CA TYR A 551 -18.54 4.03 30.56
C TYR A 551 -18.49 3.40 29.17
N PHE A 552 -18.17 4.19 28.16
CA PHE A 552 -18.13 3.70 26.79
C PHE A 552 -16.69 3.58 26.28
N ILE A 553 -16.40 2.54 25.52
CA ILE A 553 -15.11 2.36 24.86
C ILE A 553 -15.37 2.10 23.38
N THR A 554 -14.78 2.94 22.52
CA THR A 554 -14.90 2.78 21.07
C THR A 554 -14.21 1.50 20.59
N PRO A 555 -14.58 0.93 19.43
CA PRO A 555 -13.80 -0.15 18.84
C PRO A 555 -12.36 0.32 18.56
N MET A 556 -11.44 -0.63 18.54
CA MET A 556 -10.02 -0.39 18.28
C MET A 556 -9.79 -0.23 16.77
N TRP A 557 -8.87 0.65 16.37
CA TRP A 557 -8.40 0.68 14.99
C TRP A 557 -7.65 -0.62 14.67
N ARG A 558 -7.74 -1.08 13.43
CA ARG A 558 -7.08 -2.30 12.99
C ARG A 558 -6.60 -2.22 11.55
N SER A 559 -5.47 -2.87 11.27
CA SER A 559 -5.20 -3.37 9.92
C SER A 559 -6.15 -4.56 9.70
N ARG A 560 -6.92 -4.57 8.62
CA ARG A 560 -7.73 -5.75 8.27
C ARG A 560 -6.70 -6.80 7.83
N GLN A 561 -6.32 -7.73 8.69
CA GLN A 561 -5.55 -8.91 8.30
C GLN A 561 -6.46 -10.13 8.27
N SER A 562 -7.40 -10.13 7.33
CA SER A 562 -7.62 -11.38 6.59
C SER A 562 -6.29 -11.69 5.91
N ALA A 563 -5.75 -12.90 6.04
CA ALA A 563 -4.47 -13.26 5.41
C ALA A 563 -4.39 -12.72 3.97
N ASN A 564 -3.45 -11.80 3.72
CA ASN A 564 -3.05 -11.26 2.41
C ASN A 564 -3.96 -10.23 1.70
N ASP A 565 -4.91 -9.54 2.34
CA ASP A 565 -5.77 -8.57 1.61
C ASP A 565 -5.24 -7.11 1.51
N ASN A 566 -4.21 -6.73 2.28
CA ASN A 566 -3.65 -5.37 2.36
C ASN A 566 -4.67 -4.26 2.71
N LYS A 567 -5.73 -4.56 3.47
CA LYS A 567 -6.78 -3.59 3.84
C LYS A 567 -6.59 -3.00 5.25
N ASN A 568 -7.14 -1.82 5.51
CA ASN A 568 -7.17 -1.20 6.85
C ASN A 568 -8.55 -0.59 7.16
N ALA A 569 -8.83 -0.32 8.44
CA ALA A 569 -10.11 0.21 8.91
C ALA A 569 -10.47 1.62 8.38
N ASP A 570 -9.48 2.41 7.95
CA ASP A 570 -9.69 3.78 7.47
C ASP A 570 -10.05 3.84 5.98
N SER A 571 -9.56 2.89 5.19
CA SER A 571 -9.71 2.90 3.72
C SER A 571 -10.80 1.97 3.21
N TYR A 572 -11.30 1.03 4.02
CA TYR A 572 -12.23 0.00 3.56
C TYR A 572 -13.51 -0.07 4.40
N PRO A 573 -14.68 0.23 3.80
CA PRO A 573 -15.95 0.06 4.47
C PRO A 573 -16.39 -1.42 4.56
N ASN A 574 -17.48 -1.67 5.28
CA ASN A 574 -18.24 -2.92 5.22
C ASN A 574 -19.18 -2.95 3.99
N ASP A 575 -20.01 -3.98 3.85
CA ASP A 575 -20.85 -4.17 2.66
C ASP A 575 -21.93 -3.08 2.51
N LEU A 576 -22.19 -2.30 3.56
CA LEU A 576 -23.11 -1.18 3.56
C LEU A 576 -22.43 0.16 3.21
N GLY A 577 -21.13 0.17 2.93
CA GLY A 577 -20.37 1.40 2.70
C GLY A 577 -20.03 2.17 3.99
N ILE A 578 -20.19 1.54 5.17
CA ILE A 578 -19.95 2.16 6.48
C ILE A 578 -18.55 1.78 6.97
N TYR A 579 -17.82 2.71 7.59
CA TYR A 579 -16.48 2.49 8.13
C TYR A 579 -16.50 2.16 9.62
N LEU A 580 -15.48 1.46 10.12
CA LEU A 580 -15.38 1.12 11.55
C LEU A 580 -15.36 2.38 12.45
N LYS A 581 -14.70 3.45 11.99
CA LYS A 581 -14.71 4.77 12.67
C LYS A 581 -16.11 5.34 12.87
N ASP A 582 -17.08 4.99 12.02
CA ASP A 582 -18.44 5.50 12.12
C ASP A 582 -19.18 4.87 13.31
N TYR A 583 -18.91 3.59 13.61
CA TYR A 583 -19.37 2.94 14.84
C TYR A 583 -18.71 3.56 16.09
N GLY A 584 -17.40 3.87 16.02
CA GLY A 584 -16.73 4.62 17.08
C GLY A 584 -17.33 6.01 17.30
N THR A 585 -17.71 6.71 16.23
CA THR A 585 -18.41 8.00 16.29
C THR A 585 -19.78 7.86 16.93
N ALA A 586 -20.55 6.82 16.58
CA ALA A 586 -21.85 6.56 17.18
C ALA A 586 -21.77 6.31 18.70
N ILE A 587 -20.77 5.57 19.17
CA ILE A 587 -20.51 5.38 20.61
C ILE A 587 -20.25 6.74 21.29
N LYS A 588 -19.41 7.59 20.70
CA LYS A 588 -19.09 8.93 21.25
C LYS A 588 -20.33 9.83 21.33
N ASN A 589 -21.16 9.82 20.30
CA ASN A 589 -22.40 10.60 20.28
C ASN A 589 -23.37 10.13 21.38
N ILE A 590 -23.56 8.82 21.55
CA ILE A 590 -24.39 8.28 22.63
C ILE A 590 -23.81 8.61 24.01
N ALA A 591 -22.50 8.48 24.19
CA ALA A 591 -21.84 8.85 25.44
C ALA A 591 -22.13 10.32 25.81
N HIS A 592 -21.99 11.25 24.85
CA HIS A 592 -22.37 12.65 25.04
C HIS A 592 -23.86 12.82 25.37
N LYS A 593 -24.76 12.18 24.62
CA LYS A 593 -26.22 12.27 24.79
C LYS A 593 -26.67 11.89 26.21
N TYR A 594 -26.04 10.87 26.80
CA TYR A 594 -26.36 10.40 28.15
C TYR A 594 -25.42 10.94 29.24
N ASN A 595 -24.57 11.92 28.91
CA ASN A 595 -23.59 12.50 29.83
C ASN A 595 -22.73 11.43 30.52
N ALA A 596 -22.27 10.46 29.73
CA ALA A 596 -21.39 9.38 30.12
C ALA A 596 -19.99 9.59 29.52
N PRO A 597 -18.91 9.28 30.27
CA PRO A 597 -17.56 9.34 29.73
C PRO A 597 -17.33 8.25 28.67
N TYR A 598 -16.41 8.53 27.73
CA TYR A 598 -15.90 7.53 26.79
C TYR A 598 -14.37 7.53 26.69
N LEU A 599 -13.81 6.38 26.30
CA LEU A 599 -12.41 6.20 25.90
C LEU A 599 -12.34 5.90 24.40
N ASP A 600 -11.57 6.69 23.66
CA ASP A 600 -11.44 6.57 22.20
C ASP A 600 -10.22 5.71 21.80
N LEU A 601 -10.32 4.40 22.00
CA LEU A 601 -9.30 3.44 21.58
C LEU A 601 -9.16 3.34 20.05
N TYR A 602 -10.07 3.93 19.26
CA TYR A 602 -9.91 3.95 17.80
C TYR A 602 -8.71 4.82 17.40
N ASN A 603 -8.44 5.90 18.13
CA ASN A 603 -7.32 6.81 17.81
C ASN A 603 -5.97 6.34 18.36
N GLU A 604 -5.94 5.31 19.21
CA GLU A 604 -4.73 4.70 19.76
C GLU A 604 -4.11 3.70 18.77
N LYS A 605 -3.58 4.23 17.65
CA LYS A 605 -3.09 3.39 16.55
C LYS A 605 -1.94 2.47 16.95
N SER A 606 -1.09 2.83 17.91
CA SER A 606 0.02 1.96 18.38
C SER A 606 -0.43 0.58 18.84
N MET A 607 -1.71 0.43 19.23
CA MET A 607 -2.24 -0.85 19.70
C MET A 607 -2.23 -1.98 18.65
N TYR A 608 -2.21 -1.69 17.34
CA TYR A 608 -2.15 -2.77 16.33
C TYR A 608 -0.89 -3.63 16.50
N GLU A 609 0.16 -3.08 17.11
CA GLU A 609 1.39 -3.80 17.39
C GLU A 609 1.19 -4.84 18.50
N HIS A 610 0.13 -4.79 19.30
CA HIS A 610 -0.07 -5.74 20.40
C HIS A 610 -1.14 -6.80 20.09
N LEU A 611 -1.48 -6.97 18.81
CA LEU A 611 -2.37 -8.01 18.32
C LEU A 611 -1.61 -9.31 18.00
N LEU A 612 -2.31 -10.44 18.11
CA LEU A 612 -1.87 -11.74 17.60
C LEU A 612 -1.73 -11.69 16.07
N PRO A 613 -1.05 -12.67 15.45
CA PRO A 613 -0.92 -12.75 13.99
C PRO A 613 -2.24 -12.82 13.21
N ASP A 614 -3.37 -13.07 13.89
CA ASP A 614 -4.70 -12.98 13.28
C ASP A 614 -5.18 -11.54 13.02
N GLY A 615 -4.44 -10.53 13.49
CA GLY A 615 -4.73 -9.11 13.33
C GLY A 615 -6.03 -8.65 14.00
N ILE A 616 -6.60 -9.47 14.89
CA ILE A 616 -7.92 -9.23 15.50
C ILE A 616 -7.84 -9.29 17.02
N HIS A 617 -7.22 -10.33 17.59
CA HIS A 617 -7.24 -10.57 19.03
C HIS A 617 -5.96 -10.05 19.68
N PRO A 618 -6.04 -9.28 20.78
CA PRO A 618 -4.85 -8.91 21.55
C PRO A 618 -4.23 -10.15 22.19
N ASN A 619 -2.89 -10.22 22.16
CA ASN A 619 -2.14 -11.17 22.96
C ASN A 619 -2.09 -10.71 24.44
N ASP A 620 -1.28 -11.39 25.28
CA ASP A 620 -1.12 -10.97 26.68
C ASP A 620 -0.67 -9.51 26.80
N GLU A 621 0.28 -9.05 25.97
CA GLU A 621 0.73 -7.65 25.93
C GLU A 621 -0.43 -6.69 25.61
N GLY A 622 -1.22 -7.01 24.59
CA GLY A 622 -2.38 -6.21 24.20
C GLY A 622 -3.42 -6.11 25.31
N GLN A 623 -3.65 -7.18 26.06
CA GLN A 623 -4.55 -7.15 27.21
C GLN A 623 -4.03 -6.23 28.33
N TYR A 624 -2.71 -6.24 28.62
CA TYR A 624 -2.09 -5.31 29.56
C TYR A 624 -2.15 -3.86 29.08
N PHE A 625 -1.93 -3.62 27.79
CA PHE A 625 -2.07 -2.29 27.20
C PHE A 625 -3.49 -1.75 27.38
N ILE A 626 -4.51 -2.51 26.95
CA ILE A 626 -5.92 -2.12 27.08
C ILE A 626 -6.30 -1.88 28.54
N GLY A 627 -5.92 -2.81 29.44
CA GLY A 627 -6.20 -2.66 30.87
C GLY A 627 -5.49 -1.47 31.50
N GLY A 628 -4.27 -1.15 31.06
CA GLY A 628 -3.51 0.02 31.48
C GLY A 628 -4.17 1.33 31.08
N GLU A 629 -4.55 1.47 29.81
CA GLU A 629 -5.20 2.68 29.31
C GLU A 629 -6.59 2.89 29.92
N ILE A 630 -7.39 1.83 30.10
CA ILE A 630 -8.69 1.93 30.79
C ILE A 630 -8.50 2.34 32.25
N ALA A 631 -7.54 1.75 32.98
CA ALA A 631 -7.29 2.13 34.37
C ALA A 631 -6.84 3.59 34.50
N LYS A 632 -5.92 4.02 33.63
CA LYS A 632 -5.45 5.42 33.57
C LYS A 632 -6.58 6.39 33.24
N TRP A 633 -7.45 6.02 32.31
CA TRP A 633 -8.63 6.81 31.96
C TRP A 633 -9.61 6.91 33.13
N MET A 634 -9.92 5.80 33.78
CA MET A 634 -10.89 5.77 34.88
C MET A 634 -10.40 6.49 36.15
N SER A 635 -9.08 6.58 36.37
CA SER A 635 -8.48 7.34 37.48
C SER A 635 -8.34 8.84 37.21
N ASP A 636 -8.68 9.33 36.01
CA ASP A 636 -8.65 10.76 35.72
C ASP A 636 -9.70 11.52 36.57
N SER A 637 -9.21 12.45 37.41
CA SER A 637 -10.05 13.29 38.27
C SER A 637 -11.04 14.20 37.52
N THR A 638 -10.90 14.33 36.21
CA THR A 638 -11.78 15.11 35.33
C THR A 638 -12.90 14.27 34.70
N LEU A 639 -12.87 12.94 34.86
CA LEU A 639 -13.80 12.00 34.22
C LEU A 639 -15.27 12.23 34.61
N ASP A 640 -15.54 12.67 35.83
CA ASP A 640 -16.89 13.00 36.33
C ASP A 640 -17.23 14.50 36.16
N ARG A 641 -16.36 15.32 35.52
CA ARG A 641 -16.64 16.75 35.30
C ARG A 641 -17.51 16.92 34.06
N VAL A 642 -18.66 17.57 34.25
CA VAL A 642 -19.54 18.00 33.17
C VAL A 642 -18.83 19.08 32.36
N TYR A 643 -18.45 18.77 31.11
CA TYR A 643 -17.99 19.78 30.17
C TYR A 643 -19.22 20.44 29.53
N PHE A 644 -19.42 21.73 29.82
CA PHE A 644 -20.41 22.54 29.10
C PHE A 644 -19.89 22.80 27.69
N LEU A 645 -20.48 22.15 26.69
CA LEU A 645 -20.20 22.42 25.28
C LEU A 645 -20.99 23.65 24.83
N TRP A 646 -20.33 24.78 24.67
CA TRP A 646 -20.94 25.96 24.06
C TRP A 646 -21.02 25.77 22.54
N ILE A 647 -22.23 25.59 22.00
CA ILE A 647 -22.43 25.58 20.54
C ILE A 647 -22.56 27.03 20.08
N VAL A 648 -21.51 27.57 19.47
CA VAL A 648 -21.58 28.86 18.76
C VAL A 648 -22.26 28.63 17.42
N LYS A 649 -23.60 28.71 17.38
CA LYS A 649 -24.31 28.97 16.12
C LYS A 649 -24.18 30.45 15.83
N LYS A 650 -23.70 30.78 14.62
CA LYS A 650 -23.57 32.16 14.11
C LYS A 650 -24.89 32.92 14.36
N GLY A 651 -24.93 33.77 15.39
CA GLY A 651 -26.05 34.68 15.66
C GLY A 651 -26.78 34.59 17.00
N SER A 652 -26.51 33.65 17.91
CA SER A 652 -27.10 33.74 19.27
C SER A 652 -26.35 32.94 20.33
N PHE A 653 -25.95 33.60 21.42
CA PHE A 653 -25.51 32.99 22.67
C PHE A 653 -26.74 32.58 23.49
N LYS A 654 -26.86 31.29 23.84
CA LYS A 654 -27.73 30.81 24.91
C LYS A 654 -27.00 29.76 25.72
#